data_AF-A0A653TF12-F1
#
_entry.id   AF-A0A653TF12-F1
#
_cell.length_a   1.000
_cell.length_b   1.000
_cell.length_c   1.000
_cell.angle_alpha   90.00
_cell.angle_beta   90.00
_cell.angle_gamma   90.00
#
_symmetry.space_group_name_H-M   'P 1'
#
loop_
_entity.id
_entity.type
_entity.pdbx_description
1 polymer ?
#
loop_
_entity_poly.entity_id
_entity_poly.type
_entity_poly.pdbx_seq_one_letter_code
_entity_poly.pdbx_strand_id
1 'polypeptide(L)'
;MTDKPDEHLTPDDLPEPADDTPVDDAPEPAVDDTSEPDLADEGDGVVEPGLVVEHDEEIELDAVPDVEPAYELQPGEDTVLHDAPLAYDAPETDEELDEVVAAPVDDAPAADDAGDDSTDLQPPGSGDEGGSAHWGRRVLLGLVLVLGVLYVGGYFLTGARMPANATIGGVDVSGKSPSAARDAVDKALTPNVDREIVLTHGKTEFRIKPKDAGLAFDLDRTISDAGGERSWKPADMAGLFFGDHKTDPALDVDDAKLQSSIGTIGETVNRDVVEALISFPKGKPKAREPKAGRVIARADAADAIRGAYLVSNKPVVVPTAVVEPAVDSDGLADAMKTIAKPAVSAPVTIRVGDKKVSLPVTAYAPALVVRVKDGKLQPYLDPKKLAGPLTDSTTGIGKKAVDATVKIEDNKPVIKPGKEGVGLQPKEMAVKLLPALTESGSKRAVVVEAKLVEPLFTTADAKALRIKQKISSFETQFPYAEYRNTNQSRAAELINGTILKPGETFSFNSIVGERTAANGFVTGTVINGGVFREELGGGVSQVATTTYNAGFFGGMDDVEHHPHAFYINRYPVGREATVYYGNLDLRFKNPTKYGVLIRSYVVKSTPSSAGIMHVELWSTKVWDIKAGQSAKRNGRSPGKQYDDTDRCVPQDPIPGFDIDIYRYFYKGGKKVKTETDTANYQAADHVICGKKPKTD
;
A
#
# COMPACT_ATOMS: atom_id res chain seq x y z
N MET A 1 44.33 -56.63 -26.64
CA MET A 1 44.95 -57.43 -27.71
C MET A 1 44.11 -57.19 -28.96
N THR A 2 44.74 -56.99 -30.14
CA THR A 2 44.15 -57.05 -31.50
C THR A 2 42.92 -56.14 -31.79
N ASP A 3 42.83 -55.39 -32.90
CA ASP A 3 43.82 -55.09 -33.94
C ASP A 3 43.50 -53.78 -34.71
N LYS A 4 44.32 -53.49 -35.73
CA LYS A 4 44.30 -52.33 -36.67
C LYS A 4 43.55 -52.68 -37.99
N PRO A 5 43.49 -51.85 -39.07
CA PRO A 5 43.65 -50.38 -39.25
C PRO A 5 42.63 -49.72 -40.27
N ASP A 6 42.90 -48.45 -40.65
CA ASP A 6 42.59 -47.75 -41.94
C ASP A 6 41.11 -47.50 -42.34
N GLU A 7 40.75 -46.57 -43.27
CA GLU A 7 41.53 -45.74 -44.22
C GLU A 7 40.92 -44.32 -44.42
N HIS A 8 41.53 -43.47 -45.27
CA HIS A 8 41.16 -42.06 -45.53
C HIS A 8 41.01 -41.79 -47.05
N LEU A 9 39.93 -41.13 -47.49
CA LEU A 9 39.77 -40.66 -48.89
C LEU A 9 39.07 -39.30 -48.97
N THR A 10 39.36 -38.57 -50.05
CA THR A 10 38.95 -37.18 -50.33
C THR A 10 37.88 -37.07 -51.42
N PRO A 11 37.11 -35.96 -51.50
CA PRO A 11 36.13 -35.73 -52.56
C PRO A 11 36.69 -34.87 -53.70
N ASP A 12 36.72 -35.39 -54.93
CA ASP A 12 36.81 -34.64 -56.18
C ASP A 12 36.38 -35.55 -57.34
N ASP A 13 35.30 -35.20 -58.06
CA ASP A 13 35.05 -35.58 -59.46
C ASP A 13 33.88 -34.75 -60.04
N LEU A 14 33.94 -34.43 -61.33
CA LEU A 14 33.12 -33.46 -62.09
C LEU A 14 32.15 -34.21 -63.08
N PRO A 15 31.37 -33.60 -64.03
CA PRO A 15 31.34 -32.21 -64.53
C PRO A 15 29.97 -31.60 -64.97
N GLU A 16 30.03 -30.38 -65.53
CA GLU A 16 29.08 -29.71 -66.46
C GLU A 16 29.81 -29.36 -67.79
N PRO A 17 29.27 -28.66 -68.83
CA PRO A 17 27.88 -28.27 -69.17
C PRO A 17 27.47 -28.62 -70.64
N ALA A 18 26.25 -28.23 -71.08
CA ALA A 18 25.93 -27.86 -72.49
C ALA A 18 24.59 -27.09 -72.62
N ASP A 19 24.57 -26.03 -73.44
CA ASP A 19 23.43 -25.17 -73.81
C ASP A 19 22.53 -25.80 -74.94
N ASP A 20 21.44 -25.22 -75.50
CA ASP A 20 21.15 -23.79 -75.75
C ASP A 20 19.69 -23.44 -76.18
N THR A 21 19.19 -22.25 -75.77
CA THR A 21 18.11 -21.40 -76.39
C THR A 21 16.63 -21.88 -76.57
N PRO A 22 15.62 -20.98 -76.85
CA PRO A 22 15.33 -19.63 -76.28
C PRO A 22 13.81 -19.26 -76.13
N VAL A 23 13.50 -17.99 -75.70
CA VAL A 23 12.20 -17.24 -75.77
C VAL A 23 11.13 -17.67 -74.72
N ASP A 24 10.31 -16.80 -74.07
CA ASP A 24 9.88 -15.39 -74.32
C ASP A 24 9.87 -14.49 -73.05
N ASP A 25 9.48 -13.22 -73.19
CA ASP A 25 9.67 -12.12 -72.22
C ASP A 25 8.37 -11.61 -71.51
N ALA A 26 8.50 -10.56 -70.67
CA ALA A 26 7.44 -9.69 -70.09
C ALA A 26 6.77 -10.11 -68.72
N PRO A 27 6.06 -9.21 -67.98
CA PRO A 27 6.69 -8.54 -66.83
C PRO A 27 5.87 -8.49 -65.51
N GLU A 28 6.46 -7.90 -64.47
CA GLU A 28 5.89 -7.74 -63.11
C GLU A 28 4.69 -6.75 -63.02
N PRO A 29 3.71 -6.98 -62.14
CA PRO A 29 2.68 -6.02 -61.80
C PRO A 29 3.07 -5.11 -60.61
N ALA A 30 2.89 -3.79 -60.77
CA ALA A 30 2.95 -2.85 -59.65
C ALA A 30 1.72 -2.99 -58.73
N VAL A 31 1.84 -2.54 -57.48
CA VAL A 31 0.72 -2.41 -56.53
C VAL A 31 0.38 -0.94 -56.34
N ASP A 32 -0.91 -0.64 -56.35
CA ASP A 32 -1.49 0.70 -56.54
C ASP A 32 -1.65 1.51 -55.24
N ASP A 33 -1.65 2.83 -55.38
CA ASP A 33 -1.86 3.80 -54.29
C ASP A 33 -3.32 4.22 -54.22
N THR A 34 -3.96 4.06 -53.05
CA THR A 34 -5.42 4.21 -52.89
C THR A 34 -5.81 5.26 -51.84
N SER A 35 -5.55 6.51 -52.25
CA SER A 35 -6.38 7.70 -52.01
C SER A 35 -7.46 7.67 -50.91
N GLU A 36 -7.31 8.59 -49.95
CA GLU A 36 -8.40 9.03 -49.08
C GLU A 36 -9.45 9.83 -49.90
N PRO A 37 -10.76 9.77 -49.53
CA PRO A 37 -11.79 10.53 -50.23
C PRO A 37 -11.98 11.94 -49.66
N ASP A 38 -11.87 12.96 -50.51
CA ASP A 38 -12.26 14.34 -50.19
C ASP A 38 -13.75 14.47 -49.82
N LEU A 39 -14.03 15.34 -48.84
CA LEU A 39 -15.33 16.00 -48.68
C LEU A 39 -15.08 17.50 -48.48
N ALA A 40 -15.75 18.31 -49.28
CA ALA A 40 -15.42 19.73 -49.44
C ALA A 40 -16.40 20.67 -48.70
N ASP A 41 -15.86 21.85 -48.40
CA ASP A 41 -16.52 23.17 -48.34
C ASP A 41 -17.55 23.48 -47.23
N GLU A 42 -17.17 24.33 -46.28
CA GLU A 42 -17.51 25.78 -46.27
C GLU A 42 -17.05 26.45 -44.95
N GLY A 43 -16.58 27.71 -44.99
CA GLY A 43 -16.46 28.57 -43.80
C GLY A 43 -15.20 29.44 -43.67
N ASP A 44 -15.29 30.71 -44.05
CA ASP A 44 -14.25 31.75 -43.86
C ASP A 44 -14.00 32.13 -42.38
N GLY A 45 -12.78 32.61 -42.06
CA GLY A 45 -12.43 33.02 -40.70
C GLY A 45 -11.04 33.65 -40.50
N VAL A 46 -10.75 34.78 -41.17
CA VAL A 46 -9.45 35.48 -41.07
C VAL A 46 -9.34 36.39 -39.82
N VAL A 47 -8.29 36.21 -39.01
CA VAL A 47 -7.71 37.23 -38.12
C VAL A 47 -6.18 37.06 -38.06
N GLU A 48 -5.41 38.17 -38.02
CA GLU A 48 -3.94 38.22 -38.03
C GLU A 48 -3.28 38.23 -36.62
N PRO A 49 -1.94 38.02 -36.50
CA PRO A 49 -1.27 37.71 -35.24
C PRO A 49 -0.60 38.90 -34.49
N GLY A 50 -0.35 38.70 -33.20
CA GLY A 50 0.46 39.53 -32.29
C GLY A 50 0.29 39.00 -30.85
N LEU A 51 1.28 39.00 -29.95
CA LEU A 51 2.49 39.83 -29.83
C LEU A 51 3.66 39.02 -29.24
N VAL A 52 4.89 39.51 -29.39
CA VAL A 52 6.06 39.06 -28.60
C VAL A 52 6.21 39.95 -27.37
N VAL A 53 6.52 39.35 -26.21
CA VAL A 53 7.16 40.04 -25.08
C VAL A 53 8.25 39.12 -24.53
N GLU A 54 9.49 39.58 -24.58
CA GLU A 54 10.63 38.93 -23.93
C GLU A 54 10.67 39.31 -22.44
N HIS A 55 11.14 38.39 -21.59
CA HIS A 55 11.86 38.79 -20.39
C HIS A 55 12.82 37.68 -19.97
N ASP A 56 14.12 37.98 -20.01
CA ASP A 56 15.14 37.16 -19.35
C ASP A 56 15.07 37.38 -17.83
N GLU A 57 15.40 36.34 -17.06
CA GLU A 57 15.99 36.48 -15.73
C GLU A 57 16.81 35.22 -15.41
N GLU A 58 18.14 35.34 -15.38
CA GLU A 58 19.03 34.29 -14.89
C GLU A 58 18.99 34.26 -13.35
N ILE A 59 18.74 33.09 -12.75
CA ILE A 59 19.07 32.82 -11.34
C ILE A 59 19.79 31.47 -11.25
N GLU A 60 20.78 31.39 -10.37
CA GLU A 60 21.87 30.41 -10.37
C GLU A 60 21.46 28.97 -9.99
N LEU A 61 22.19 27.98 -10.50
CA LEU A 61 22.18 26.63 -9.94
C LEU A 61 23.02 26.60 -8.67
N ASP A 62 22.39 26.32 -7.53
CA ASP A 62 23.08 26.04 -6.27
C ASP A 62 23.05 24.54 -5.91
N ALA A 63 23.98 24.12 -5.06
CA ALA A 63 24.49 22.74 -4.98
C ALA A 63 23.47 21.60 -4.72
N VAL A 64 23.66 20.48 -5.43
CA VAL A 64 23.09 19.17 -5.08
C VAL A 64 23.94 18.52 -3.96
N PRO A 65 23.37 18.11 -2.82
CA PRO A 65 24.06 17.34 -1.80
C PRO A 65 24.00 15.82 -2.06
N ASP A 66 25.03 15.10 -1.63
CA ASP A 66 25.14 13.64 -1.78
C ASP A 66 24.01 12.85 -1.08
N VAL A 67 23.64 11.70 -1.68
CA VAL A 67 22.71 10.72 -1.09
C VAL A 67 23.35 9.33 -1.11
N GLU A 68 23.84 8.88 0.05
CA GLU A 68 24.17 7.46 0.26
C GLU A 68 22.92 6.60 0.50
N PRO A 69 22.94 5.30 0.17
CA PRO A 69 21.73 4.49 0.03
C PRO A 69 21.24 3.85 1.35
N ALA A 70 19.92 3.74 1.50
CA ALA A 70 19.29 2.91 2.52
C ALA A 70 18.04 2.19 1.97
N TYR A 71 18.06 0.85 2.02
CA TYR A 71 16.87 0.01 1.83
C TYR A 71 16.16 -0.19 3.17
N GLU A 72 14.89 0.18 3.27
CA GLU A 72 13.96 -0.41 4.24
C GLU A 72 12.72 -0.97 3.53
N LEU A 73 12.26 -2.13 3.99
CA LEU A 73 11.17 -2.90 3.39
C LEU A 73 9.85 -2.61 4.11
N GLN A 74 8.86 -2.05 3.41
CA GLN A 74 7.48 -2.01 3.92
C GLN A 74 6.74 -3.35 3.67
N PRO A 75 6.07 -3.94 4.67
CA PRO A 75 5.39 -5.23 4.51
C PRO A 75 3.85 -5.13 4.46
N GLY A 76 3.25 -5.63 3.38
CA GLY A 76 1.97 -6.36 3.40
C GLY A 76 0.66 -5.56 3.39
N GLU A 77 0.06 -5.42 2.20
CA GLU A 77 -1.41 -5.41 2.09
C GLU A 77 -1.95 -6.78 2.52
N ASP A 78 -2.78 -6.83 3.57
CA ASP A 78 -3.56 -8.02 3.93
C ASP A 78 -5.06 -7.77 3.64
N THR A 79 -5.73 -8.74 3.03
CA THR A 79 -7.08 -8.53 2.48
C THR A 79 -8.16 -8.50 3.56
N VAL A 80 -8.81 -7.35 3.75
CA VAL A 80 -9.99 -7.22 4.64
C VAL A 80 -11.19 -7.95 4.04
N LEU A 81 -11.64 -9.04 4.68
CA LEU A 81 -12.98 -9.57 4.44
C LEU A 81 -14.02 -8.60 5.04
N HIS A 82 -15.11 -8.36 4.31
CA HIS A 82 -16.32 -7.83 4.91
C HIS A 82 -17.04 -8.96 5.67
N ASP A 83 -17.26 -8.77 6.96
CA ASP A 83 -18.34 -9.45 7.70
C ASP A 83 -19.43 -8.43 8.05
N ALA A 84 -20.68 -8.87 7.96
CA ALA A 84 -21.86 -8.04 8.21
C ALA A 84 -22.21 -8.00 9.72
N PRO A 85 -22.89 -6.94 10.22
CA PRO A 85 -23.27 -6.86 11.62
C PRO A 85 -24.30 -7.93 11.99
N LEU A 86 -24.01 -8.70 13.04
CA LEU A 86 -25.00 -9.56 13.70
C LEU A 86 -25.69 -8.76 14.82
N ALA A 87 -26.90 -8.29 14.54
CA ALA A 87 -27.82 -7.87 15.58
C ALA A 87 -28.30 -9.09 16.40
N TYR A 88 -28.53 -8.89 17.70
CA TYR A 88 -29.16 -9.86 18.59
C TYR A 88 -30.28 -9.17 19.37
N ASP A 89 -31.42 -8.98 18.71
CA ASP A 89 -32.69 -8.70 19.37
C ASP A 89 -33.39 -10.02 19.73
N ALA A 90 -33.75 -10.16 21.01
CA ALA A 90 -34.64 -11.21 21.52
C ALA A 90 -35.37 -10.66 22.75
N PRO A 91 -36.65 -11.00 22.95
CA PRO A 91 -37.67 -9.95 22.94
C PRO A 91 -38.29 -9.61 24.30
N GLU A 92 -38.95 -8.45 24.35
CA GLU A 92 -39.93 -8.11 25.38
C GLU A 92 -41.17 -9.02 25.26
N THR A 93 -41.74 -9.40 26.41
CA THR A 93 -43.06 -10.03 26.51
C THR A 93 -43.79 -9.49 27.74
N ASP A 94 -44.61 -8.45 27.55
CA ASP A 94 -45.68 -8.10 28.48
C ASP A 94 -46.89 -9.01 28.21
N GLU A 95 -47.44 -9.64 29.25
CA GLU A 95 -48.86 -9.55 29.66
C GLU A 95 -49.14 -10.43 30.89
N GLU A 96 -50.24 -10.13 31.59
CA GLU A 96 -50.87 -10.85 32.72
C GLU A 96 -50.14 -10.91 34.09
N LEU A 97 -50.81 -10.75 35.25
CA LEU A 97 -52.08 -10.07 35.59
C LEU A 97 -52.18 -9.87 37.14
N ASP A 98 -53.22 -9.12 37.57
CA ASP A 98 -53.88 -9.11 38.89
C ASP A 98 -53.13 -8.80 40.20
N GLU A 99 -53.32 -7.56 40.65
CA GLU A 99 -53.32 -7.10 42.05
C GLU A 99 -54.64 -7.51 42.75
N VAL A 100 -54.62 -8.17 43.93
CA VAL A 100 -55.79 -8.17 44.85
C VAL A 100 -55.47 -8.45 46.35
N VAL A 101 -55.80 -7.45 47.18
CA VAL A 101 -56.49 -7.54 48.52
C VAL A 101 -55.71 -7.92 49.81
N ALA A 102 -55.40 -6.85 50.58
CA ALA A 102 -55.64 -6.62 52.02
C ALA A 102 -54.84 -7.30 53.18
N ALA A 103 -54.12 -6.44 53.95
CA ALA A 103 -54.34 -6.05 55.38
C ALA A 103 -54.34 -7.12 56.52
N PRO A 104 -54.04 -6.76 57.80
CA PRO A 104 -54.05 -5.43 58.42
C PRO A 104 -52.80 -5.05 59.29
N VAL A 105 -52.97 -4.05 60.15
CA VAL A 105 -51.98 -3.38 61.04
C VAL A 105 -51.86 -4.08 62.40
N ASP A 106 -50.73 -3.92 63.11
CA ASP A 106 -50.73 -3.66 64.57
C ASP A 106 -49.37 -3.09 65.08
N ASP A 107 -49.33 -2.68 66.35
CA ASP A 107 -48.40 -1.67 66.93
C ASP A 107 -47.09 -2.19 67.62
N ALA A 108 -46.26 -1.22 68.06
CA ALA A 108 -44.92 -1.35 68.68
C ALA A 108 -44.86 -2.04 70.08
N PRO A 109 -43.65 -2.30 70.64
CA PRO A 109 -43.07 -1.30 71.58
C PRO A 109 -41.51 -1.24 71.68
N ALA A 110 -41.04 -0.24 72.45
CA ALA A 110 -39.85 -0.13 73.35
C ALA A 110 -38.77 -1.25 73.44
N ALA A 111 -37.50 -1.01 73.81
CA ALA A 111 -36.68 0.22 74.04
C ALA A 111 -35.18 -0.19 74.28
N ASP A 112 -34.37 0.73 74.87
CA ASP A 112 -33.07 0.52 75.57
C ASP A 112 -31.81 0.18 74.73
N ASP A 113 -30.56 0.53 75.09
CA ASP A 113 -29.99 1.66 75.89
C ASP A 113 -28.44 1.73 75.66
N ALA A 114 -27.79 2.85 76.03
CA ALA A 114 -26.33 3.12 76.16
C ALA A 114 -25.42 3.06 74.89
N GLY A 115 -24.32 3.85 74.80
CA GLY A 115 -23.87 4.98 75.63
C GLY A 115 -22.37 5.36 75.45
N ASP A 116 -22.03 6.65 75.62
CA ASP A 116 -20.68 7.29 75.79
C ASP A 116 -19.61 7.09 74.68
N ASP A 117 -18.62 7.97 74.43
CA ASP A 117 -18.13 9.30 74.91
C ASP A 117 -17.19 9.84 73.77
N SER A 118 -16.90 11.11 73.43
CA SER A 118 -16.86 12.47 74.05
C SER A 118 -17.02 13.55 72.92
N THR A 119 -16.91 14.89 73.06
CA THR A 119 -16.57 15.85 74.14
C THR A 119 -17.50 17.09 74.10
N ASP A 120 -17.50 17.87 75.18
CA ASP A 120 -18.15 19.18 75.32
C ASP A 120 -17.55 20.33 74.47
N LEU A 121 -18.37 21.34 74.11
CA LEU A 121 -18.12 22.77 74.35
C LEU A 121 -19.36 23.62 74.00
N GLN A 122 -19.75 24.54 74.90
CA GLN A 122 -21.11 25.11 74.96
C GLN A 122 -21.20 26.61 74.57
N PRO A 123 -22.30 27.07 73.93
CA PRO A 123 -22.53 28.47 73.57
C PRO A 123 -23.52 29.22 74.50
N PRO A 124 -23.57 30.55 74.41
CA PRO A 124 -24.82 31.31 74.57
C PRO A 124 -25.03 32.31 73.41
N GLY A 125 -26.24 32.84 73.15
CA GLY A 125 -27.54 32.60 73.79
C GLY A 125 -28.56 33.63 73.27
N SER A 126 -29.86 33.31 73.31
CA SER A 126 -30.93 34.14 72.73
C SER A 126 -31.94 34.65 73.78
N GLY A 127 -32.37 35.90 73.62
CA GLY A 127 -33.63 36.45 74.16
C GLY A 127 -34.09 37.58 73.23
N ASP A 128 -35.24 37.49 72.58
CA ASP A 128 -36.61 37.72 73.09
C ASP A 128 -36.87 39.17 73.53
N GLU A 129 -37.68 39.89 72.74
CA GLU A 129 -38.96 40.48 73.15
C GLU A 129 -39.71 41.07 71.93
N GLY A 130 -41.02 41.33 72.09
CA GLY A 130 -41.91 41.62 70.96
C GLY A 130 -42.27 43.09 70.71
N GLY A 131 -42.95 43.34 69.58
CA GLY A 131 -43.75 44.56 69.36
C GLY A 131 -43.19 45.60 68.38
N SER A 132 -43.53 45.50 67.09
CA SER A 132 -43.76 46.62 66.14
C SER A 132 -43.79 46.17 64.66
N ALA A 133 -44.60 45.16 64.34
CA ALA A 133 -44.66 44.49 63.02
C ALA A 133 -45.10 45.36 61.81
N HIS A 134 -45.14 46.69 61.95
CA HIS A 134 -45.34 47.67 60.88
C HIS A 134 -44.08 48.48 60.54
N TRP A 135 -43.14 48.70 61.47
CA TRP A 135 -41.86 49.37 61.14
C TRP A 135 -40.96 48.41 60.38
N GLY A 136 -40.59 47.27 61.00
CA GLY A 136 -39.74 46.27 60.38
C GLY A 136 -40.28 45.78 59.03
N ARG A 137 -41.60 45.60 58.92
CA ARG A 137 -42.26 45.17 57.67
C ARG A 137 -42.25 46.24 56.58
N ARG A 138 -42.24 47.54 56.92
CA ARG A 138 -42.05 48.65 55.96
C ARG A 138 -40.59 48.82 55.55
N VAL A 139 -39.64 48.66 56.47
CA VAL A 139 -38.20 48.64 56.17
C VAL A 139 -37.88 47.46 55.24
N LEU A 140 -38.44 46.28 55.51
CA LEU A 140 -38.23 45.09 54.69
C LEU A 140 -38.91 45.20 53.31
N LEU A 141 -40.10 45.81 53.21
CA LEU A 141 -40.69 46.17 51.91
C LEU A 141 -39.82 47.18 51.15
N GLY A 142 -39.30 48.21 51.83
CA GLY A 142 -38.40 49.19 51.23
C GLY A 142 -37.10 48.56 50.73
N LEU A 143 -36.51 47.67 51.52
CA LEU A 143 -35.32 46.90 51.15
C LEU A 143 -35.59 46.01 49.93
N VAL A 144 -36.70 45.26 49.92
CA VAL A 144 -37.10 44.40 48.78
C VAL A 144 -37.37 45.23 47.52
N LEU A 145 -37.98 46.42 47.66
CA LEU A 145 -38.23 47.31 46.52
C LEU A 145 -36.91 47.92 45.98
N VAL A 146 -35.99 48.33 46.87
CA VAL A 146 -34.65 48.78 46.48
C VAL A 146 -33.85 47.66 45.80
N LEU A 147 -33.87 46.44 46.36
CA LEU A 147 -33.22 45.26 45.77
C LEU A 147 -33.84 44.89 44.43
N GLY A 148 -35.16 44.98 44.28
CA GLY A 148 -35.86 44.77 43.01
C GLY A 148 -35.48 45.81 41.94
N VAL A 149 -35.38 47.09 42.32
CA VAL A 149 -34.89 48.16 41.43
C VAL A 149 -33.42 47.96 41.07
N LEU A 150 -32.57 47.54 42.01
CA LEU A 150 -31.16 47.23 41.74
C LEU A 150 -30.99 45.99 40.85
N TYR A 151 -31.85 44.98 40.99
CA TYR A 151 -31.85 43.77 40.17
C TYR A 151 -32.33 44.04 38.73
N VAL A 152 -33.42 44.81 38.56
CA VAL A 152 -33.87 45.27 37.23
C VAL A 152 -32.83 46.22 36.60
N GLY A 153 -32.22 47.10 37.38
CA GLY A 153 -31.09 47.93 36.94
C GLY A 153 -29.88 47.09 36.53
N GLY A 154 -29.55 46.04 37.28
CA GLY A 154 -28.51 45.06 36.97
C GLY A 154 -28.77 44.37 35.64
N TYR A 155 -29.99 43.89 35.40
CA TYR A 155 -30.40 43.32 34.11
C TYR A 155 -30.19 44.29 32.94
N PHE A 156 -30.57 45.56 33.07
CA PHE A 156 -30.33 46.56 32.02
C PHE A 156 -28.86 46.97 31.86
N LEU A 157 -28.01 46.74 32.88
CA LEU A 157 -26.56 46.98 32.82
C LEU A 157 -25.80 45.79 32.22
N THR A 158 -26.25 44.54 32.41
CA THR A 158 -25.77 43.39 31.63
C THR A 158 -26.10 43.60 30.15
N GLY A 159 -25.21 43.21 29.24
CA GLY A 159 -25.37 43.47 27.80
C GLY A 159 -25.36 44.94 27.36
N ALA A 160 -25.25 45.90 28.28
CA ALA A 160 -24.86 47.28 27.98
C ALA A 160 -23.35 47.49 28.07
N ARG A 161 -22.69 46.68 28.91
CA ARG A 161 -21.23 46.62 29.10
C ARG A 161 -20.78 45.20 29.43
N MET A 162 -19.53 44.87 29.09
CA MET A 162 -18.85 43.65 29.51
C MET A 162 -18.60 43.64 31.03
N PRO A 163 -18.32 42.47 31.65
CA PRO A 163 -17.96 42.37 33.06
C PRO A 163 -16.70 43.17 33.44
N ALA A 164 -16.46 43.31 34.75
CA ALA A 164 -15.21 43.84 35.29
C ALA A 164 -14.10 42.79 35.18
N ASN A 165 -12.86 43.26 34.95
CA ASN A 165 -11.66 42.44 34.73
C ASN A 165 -11.91 41.29 33.74
N ALA A 166 -12.58 41.61 32.62
CA ALA A 166 -12.95 40.66 31.59
C ALA A 166 -11.91 40.67 30.47
N THR A 167 -11.36 39.50 30.15
CA THR A 167 -10.38 39.32 29.08
C THR A 167 -10.75 38.15 28.16
N ILE A 168 -10.62 38.36 26.85
CA ILE A 168 -10.95 37.39 25.80
C ILE A 168 -9.67 37.07 25.02
N GLY A 169 -9.16 35.84 25.13
CA GLY A 169 -7.91 35.43 24.45
C GLY A 169 -6.71 36.34 24.74
N GLY A 170 -6.68 37.00 25.90
CA GLY A 170 -5.67 38.00 26.30
C GLY A 170 -6.01 39.46 25.96
N VAL A 171 -7.11 39.74 25.25
CA VAL A 171 -7.61 41.09 24.97
C VAL A 171 -8.44 41.59 26.15
N ASP A 172 -8.06 42.71 26.76
CA ASP A 172 -8.89 43.37 27.77
C ASP A 172 -10.17 43.96 27.15
N VAL A 173 -11.32 43.48 27.62
CA VAL A 173 -12.67 43.96 27.25
C VAL A 173 -13.42 44.61 28.41
N SER A 174 -12.77 44.75 29.58
CA SER A 174 -13.37 45.20 30.85
C SER A 174 -14.20 46.47 30.70
N GLY A 175 -15.50 46.38 31.03
CA GLY A 175 -16.42 47.52 31.04
C GLY A 175 -16.68 48.20 29.67
N LYS A 176 -16.13 47.71 28.55
CA LYS A 176 -16.46 48.17 27.20
C LYS A 176 -17.94 47.85 26.88
N SER A 177 -18.56 48.53 25.93
CA SER A 177 -19.83 48.05 25.36
C SER A 177 -19.59 46.78 24.54
N PRO A 178 -20.58 45.88 24.37
CA PRO A 178 -20.41 44.67 23.55
C PRO A 178 -20.07 44.93 22.07
N SER A 179 -20.31 46.15 21.55
CA SER A 179 -19.81 46.57 20.23
C SER A 179 -18.32 46.90 20.29
N ALA A 180 -17.90 47.77 21.22
CA ALA A 180 -16.49 48.12 21.39
C ALA A 180 -15.61 46.94 21.88
N ALA A 181 -16.23 45.90 22.43
CA ALA A 181 -15.60 44.62 22.71
C ALA A 181 -15.42 43.78 21.43
N ARG A 182 -16.45 43.66 20.56
CA ARG A 182 -16.31 43.04 19.22
C ARG A 182 -15.18 43.69 18.43
N ASP A 183 -15.21 45.02 18.29
CA ASP A 183 -14.21 45.78 17.52
C ASP A 183 -12.77 45.59 18.05
N ALA A 184 -12.61 45.40 19.37
CA ALA A 184 -11.32 45.18 20.01
C ALA A 184 -10.80 43.74 19.84
N VAL A 185 -11.70 42.75 19.91
CA VAL A 185 -11.36 41.32 19.78
C VAL A 185 -11.12 40.96 18.32
N ASP A 186 -11.98 41.39 17.39
CA ASP A 186 -11.80 41.22 15.94
C ASP A 186 -10.42 41.74 15.51
N LYS A 187 -10.11 43.00 15.81
CA LYS A 187 -8.84 43.63 15.46
C LYS A 187 -7.60 42.90 16.02
N ALA A 188 -7.75 42.15 17.12
CA ALA A 188 -6.66 41.44 17.77
C ALA A 188 -6.52 39.97 17.32
N LEU A 189 -7.64 39.28 17.05
CA LEU A 189 -7.67 37.83 16.78
C LEU A 189 -7.92 37.49 15.32
N THR A 190 -8.67 38.29 14.56
CA THR A 190 -8.93 38.06 13.13
C THR A 190 -7.65 37.99 12.28
N PRO A 191 -6.58 38.77 12.55
CA PRO A 191 -5.27 38.59 11.89
C PRO A 191 -4.61 37.20 12.11
N ASN A 192 -5.10 36.41 13.08
CA ASN A 192 -4.61 35.05 13.37
C ASN A 192 -5.53 33.95 12.82
N VAL A 193 -6.69 34.28 12.22
CA VAL A 193 -7.70 33.30 11.74
C VAL A 193 -7.16 32.40 10.63
N ASP A 194 -6.42 32.97 9.67
CA ASP A 194 -5.78 32.22 8.58
C ASP A 194 -4.35 31.76 8.91
N ARG A 195 -3.84 32.00 10.13
CA ARG A 195 -2.46 31.64 10.50
C ARG A 195 -2.32 30.12 10.63
N GLU A 196 -1.38 29.55 9.88
CA GLU A 196 -1.06 28.11 9.95
C GLU A 196 -0.65 27.70 11.38
N ILE A 197 -1.28 26.64 11.88
CA ILE A 197 -0.95 26.01 13.16
C ILE A 197 0.21 25.05 12.90
N VAL A 198 1.38 25.37 13.47
CA VAL A 198 2.57 24.51 13.39
C VAL A 198 2.48 23.43 14.47
N LEU A 199 2.52 22.18 14.04
CA LEU A 199 2.54 20.98 14.88
C LEU A 199 3.91 20.30 14.76
N THR A 200 4.43 19.72 15.83
CA THR A 200 5.76 19.09 15.83
C THR A 200 5.76 17.69 16.43
N HIS A 201 6.55 16.79 15.81
CA HIS A 201 6.84 15.47 16.36
C HIS A 201 8.33 15.15 16.23
N GLY A 202 9.07 15.25 17.33
CA GLY A 202 10.53 15.06 17.36
C GLY A 202 11.29 16.15 16.60
N LYS A 203 11.55 15.93 15.30
CA LYS A 203 12.18 16.90 14.40
C LYS A 203 11.30 17.29 13.20
N THR A 204 10.15 16.65 13.02
CA THR A 204 9.25 16.90 11.89
C THR A 204 8.26 17.99 12.25
N GLU A 205 8.14 19.01 11.41
CA GLU A 205 7.05 19.99 11.46
C GLU A 205 5.91 19.59 10.52
N PHE A 206 4.69 19.85 10.95
CA PHE A 206 3.47 19.75 10.15
C PHE A 206 2.74 21.10 10.23
N ARG A 207 2.02 21.48 9.18
CA ARG A 207 1.30 22.76 9.14
C ARG A 207 -0.15 22.52 8.78
N ILE A 208 -1.05 22.93 9.67
CA ILE A 208 -2.48 22.90 9.44
C ILE A 208 -2.97 24.32 9.13
N LYS A 209 -3.66 24.48 7.99
CA LYS A 209 -4.47 25.67 7.72
C LYS A 209 -5.78 25.53 8.48
N PRO A 210 -6.14 26.48 9.38
CA PRO A 210 -7.30 26.33 10.26
C PRO A 210 -8.60 26.00 9.50
N LYS A 211 -8.86 26.72 8.41
CA LYS A 211 -10.02 26.55 7.53
C LYS A 211 -10.12 25.15 6.90
N ASP A 212 -8.98 24.56 6.51
CA ASP A 212 -8.94 23.24 5.87
C ASP A 212 -9.18 22.11 6.91
N ALA A 213 -8.71 22.32 8.14
CA ALA A 213 -9.05 21.48 9.30
C ALA A 213 -10.41 21.83 9.95
N GLY A 214 -11.22 22.71 9.34
CA GLY A 214 -12.56 23.01 9.80
C GLY A 214 -12.67 23.88 11.05
N LEU A 215 -11.62 24.59 11.43
CA LEU A 215 -11.61 25.56 12.52
C LEU A 215 -12.07 26.94 12.02
N ALA A 216 -13.06 27.53 12.70
CA ALA A 216 -13.51 28.90 12.48
C ALA A 216 -13.64 29.65 13.82
N PHE A 217 -13.49 30.97 13.77
CA PHE A 217 -13.65 31.86 14.92
C PHE A 217 -15.08 32.41 14.98
N ASP A 218 -15.78 32.17 16.10
CA ASP A 218 -17.13 32.70 16.34
C ASP A 218 -17.06 33.92 17.27
N LEU A 219 -16.89 35.10 16.68
CA LEU A 219 -16.77 36.37 17.41
C LEU A 219 -18.04 36.72 18.21
N ASP A 220 -19.23 36.45 17.67
CA ASP A 220 -20.48 36.82 18.33
C ASP A 220 -20.73 35.93 19.56
N ARG A 221 -20.52 34.62 19.44
CA ARG A 221 -20.57 33.70 20.58
C ARG A 221 -19.46 34.00 21.58
N THR A 222 -18.24 34.32 21.14
CA THR A 222 -17.13 34.71 22.03
C THR A 222 -17.52 35.88 22.93
N ILE A 223 -18.23 36.87 22.39
CA ILE A 223 -18.68 38.04 23.14
C ILE A 223 -19.88 37.70 24.03
N SER A 224 -20.76 36.77 23.63
CA SER A 224 -21.84 36.24 24.45
C SER A 224 -21.32 35.46 25.67
N ASP A 225 -20.45 34.46 25.43
CA ASP A 225 -19.83 33.60 26.45
C ASP A 225 -18.94 34.39 27.43
N ALA A 226 -18.44 35.57 27.02
CA ALA A 226 -17.74 36.53 27.88
C ALA A 226 -18.66 37.50 28.67
N GLY A 227 -19.98 37.25 28.71
CA GLY A 227 -20.95 38.06 29.45
C GLY A 227 -21.39 39.35 28.74
N GLY A 228 -21.26 39.42 27.42
CA GLY A 228 -21.70 40.55 26.59
C GLY A 228 -23.22 40.60 26.31
N GLU A 229 -24.00 39.68 26.86
CA GLU A 229 -25.46 39.63 26.75
C GLU A 229 -26.21 40.07 28.02
N ARG A 230 -27.53 40.23 27.89
CA ARG A 230 -28.43 40.54 29.02
C ARG A 230 -28.76 39.28 29.81
N SER A 231 -28.48 39.29 31.10
CA SER A 231 -28.71 38.15 31.98
C SER A 231 -29.53 38.51 33.22
N TRP A 232 -30.47 37.65 33.57
CA TRP A 232 -31.21 37.72 34.83
C TRP A 232 -30.46 37.04 36.00
N LYS A 233 -29.30 36.41 35.77
CA LYS A 233 -28.54 35.74 36.84
C LYS A 233 -27.89 36.79 37.77
N PRO A 234 -28.08 36.72 39.10
CA PRO A 234 -27.44 37.66 40.03
C PRO A 234 -25.89 37.67 39.98
N ALA A 235 -25.28 36.53 39.64
CA ALA A 235 -23.83 36.39 39.50
C ALA A 235 -23.29 37.31 38.40
N ASP A 236 -23.88 37.23 37.21
CA ASP A 236 -23.49 38.01 36.03
C ASP A 236 -23.62 39.52 36.30
N MET A 237 -24.67 39.94 37.02
CA MET A 237 -24.87 41.33 37.47
C MET A 237 -23.77 41.81 38.44
N ALA A 238 -23.32 40.95 39.37
CA ALA A 238 -22.21 41.24 40.28
C ALA A 238 -20.86 41.24 39.55
N GLY A 239 -20.71 40.39 38.52
CA GLY A 239 -19.56 40.32 37.63
C GLY A 239 -19.23 41.64 36.93
N LEU A 240 -20.24 42.50 36.71
CA LEU A 240 -20.06 43.86 36.17
C LEU A 240 -19.30 44.84 37.08
N PHE A 241 -18.95 44.43 38.30
CA PHE A 241 -18.26 45.26 39.30
C PHE A 241 -17.13 44.52 40.03
N PHE A 242 -17.29 43.21 40.27
CA PHE A 242 -16.39 42.43 41.15
C PHE A 242 -15.93 41.10 40.53
N GLY A 243 -16.06 40.93 39.20
CA GLY A 243 -15.59 39.73 38.50
C GLY A 243 -14.09 39.71 38.24
N ASP A 244 -13.59 38.52 37.92
CA ASP A 244 -12.39 38.25 37.11
C ASP A 244 -12.83 37.19 36.10
N HIS A 245 -12.91 37.56 34.82
CA HIS A 245 -13.47 36.71 33.76
C HIS A 245 -12.43 36.52 32.66
N LYS A 246 -11.99 35.27 32.50
CA LYS A 246 -11.05 34.87 31.45
C LYS A 246 -11.79 33.89 30.55
N THR A 247 -12.08 34.32 29.33
CA THR A 247 -12.84 33.55 28.34
C THR A 247 -11.94 33.28 27.15
N ASP A 248 -11.79 32.02 26.77
CA ASP A 248 -11.09 31.67 25.54
C ASP A 248 -11.97 32.00 24.31
N PRO A 249 -11.38 32.30 23.14
CA PRO A 249 -12.16 32.55 21.93
C PRO A 249 -13.05 31.36 21.58
N ALA A 250 -14.35 31.59 21.39
CA ALA A 250 -15.28 30.57 20.98
C ALA A 250 -14.99 30.16 19.52
N LEU A 251 -14.97 28.86 19.28
CA LEU A 251 -14.70 28.26 17.98
C LEU A 251 -15.94 27.54 17.46
N ASP A 252 -16.17 27.66 16.15
CA ASP A 252 -16.97 26.69 15.40
C ASP A 252 -16.02 25.68 14.77
N VAL A 253 -16.33 24.39 14.88
CA VAL A 253 -15.39 23.28 14.59
C VAL A 253 -16.08 22.15 13.86
N ASP A 254 -15.70 21.94 12.61
CA ASP A 254 -16.01 20.70 11.89
C ASP A 254 -15.05 19.59 12.35
N ASP A 255 -15.49 18.84 13.35
CA ASP A 255 -14.72 17.73 13.93
C ASP A 255 -14.34 16.66 12.91
N ALA A 256 -15.10 16.46 11.84
CA ALA A 256 -14.76 15.50 10.80
C ALA A 256 -13.56 15.99 9.96
N LYS A 257 -13.50 17.28 9.62
CA LYS A 257 -12.31 17.89 8.99
C LYS A 257 -11.12 17.86 9.93
N LEU A 258 -11.29 18.25 11.20
CA LEU A 258 -10.19 18.27 12.18
C LEU A 258 -9.58 16.88 12.38
N GLN A 259 -10.42 15.85 12.54
CA GLN A 259 -9.98 14.46 12.64
C GLN A 259 -9.35 13.93 11.34
N SER A 260 -9.80 14.41 10.17
CA SER A 260 -9.18 14.10 8.87
C SER A 260 -7.76 14.67 8.77
N SER A 261 -7.56 15.96 9.11
CA SER A 261 -6.24 16.60 9.12
C SER A 261 -5.27 15.96 10.12
N ILE A 262 -5.76 15.57 11.30
CA ILE A 262 -4.99 14.77 12.28
C ILE A 262 -4.65 13.39 11.69
N GLY A 263 -5.57 12.80 10.91
CA GLY A 263 -5.36 11.56 10.15
C GLY A 263 -4.16 11.62 9.22
N THR A 264 -4.03 12.67 8.40
CA THR A 264 -2.91 12.87 7.47
C THR A 264 -1.56 13.03 8.19
N ILE A 265 -1.51 13.71 9.33
CA ILE A 265 -0.29 13.74 10.17
C ILE A 265 0.04 12.34 10.69
N GLY A 266 -0.98 11.52 10.96
CA GLY A 266 -0.86 10.11 11.33
C GLY A 266 -0.10 9.27 10.30
N GLU A 267 -0.20 9.56 9.00
CA GLU A 267 0.53 8.84 7.95
C GLU A 267 2.06 8.93 8.11
N THR A 268 2.57 9.99 8.76
CA THR A 268 4.00 10.18 9.07
C THR A 268 4.35 9.86 10.52
N VAL A 269 3.44 10.13 11.48
CA VAL A 269 3.71 10.00 12.92
C VAL A 269 3.42 8.59 13.46
N ASN A 270 2.44 7.88 12.91
CA ASN A 270 2.09 6.54 13.37
C ASN A 270 3.19 5.53 13.02
N ARG A 271 3.24 4.45 13.79
CA ARG A 271 4.07 3.27 13.53
C ARG A 271 3.28 2.03 13.95
N ASP A 272 3.12 1.09 13.03
CA ASP A 272 2.38 -0.13 13.34
C ASP A 272 3.07 -0.96 14.42
N VAL A 273 2.25 -1.63 15.24
CA VAL A 273 2.73 -2.56 16.25
C VAL A 273 3.27 -3.82 15.58
N VAL A 274 4.53 -4.16 15.87
CA VAL A 274 5.15 -5.36 15.31
C VAL A 274 4.83 -6.53 16.23
N GLU A 275 3.89 -7.37 15.83
CA GLU A 275 3.51 -8.54 16.63
C GLU A 275 4.59 -9.62 16.70
N ALA A 276 4.61 -10.36 17.80
CA ALA A 276 5.51 -11.51 17.98
C ALA A 276 5.24 -12.62 16.94
N LEU A 277 6.29 -13.21 16.39
CA LEU A 277 6.18 -14.28 15.40
C LEU A 277 7.35 -15.27 15.52
N ILE A 278 7.07 -16.57 15.43
CA ILE A 278 8.11 -17.61 15.30
C ILE A 278 7.97 -18.31 13.96
N SER A 279 9.02 -18.22 13.16
CA SER A 279 9.17 -18.89 11.85
C SER A 279 10.13 -20.08 11.98
N PHE A 280 10.13 -21.01 11.01
CA PHE A 280 10.96 -22.23 11.08
C PHE A 280 11.91 -22.43 9.87
N PRO A 281 12.72 -21.43 9.49
CA PRO A 281 13.65 -21.53 8.36
C PRO A 281 14.61 -22.72 8.54
N LYS A 282 14.70 -23.58 7.52
CA LYS A 282 15.52 -24.82 7.52
C LYS A 282 15.23 -25.72 8.74
N GLY A 283 14.01 -25.68 9.30
CA GLY A 283 13.61 -26.50 10.44
C GLY A 283 14.06 -26.00 11.81
N LYS A 284 14.63 -24.79 11.91
CA LYS A 284 15.06 -24.19 13.18
C LYS A 284 14.15 -23.01 13.55
N PRO A 285 13.71 -22.86 14.82
CA PRO A 285 12.84 -21.77 15.21
C PRO A 285 13.63 -20.45 15.18
N LYS A 286 13.07 -19.43 14.51
CA LYS A 286 13.57 -18.06 14.48
C LYS A 286 12.44 -17.11 14.88
N ALA A 287 12.63 -16.44 16.00
CA ALA A 287 11.75 -15.38 16.47
C ALA A 287 11.90 -14.09 15.63
N ARG A 288 10.81 -13.32 15.58
CA ARG A 288 10.75 -11.88 15.38
C ARG A 288 10.31 -11.31 16.72
N GLU A 289 11.18 -10.55 17.37
CA GLU A 289 10.82 -9.81 18.59
C GLU A 289 9.65 -8.86 18.31
N PRO A 290 8.69 -8.74 19.24
CA PRO A 290 7.65 -7.76 19.12
C PRO A 290 8.22 -6.35 19.33
N LYS A 291 7.50 -5.33 18.83
CA LYS A 291 7.82 -3.92 19.08
C LYS A 291 6.53 -3.13 19.24
N ALA A 292 6.45 -2.32 20.29
CA ALA A 292 5.35 -1.40 20.49
C ALA A 292 5.20 -0.45 19.28
N GLY A 293 3.97 -0.31 18.82
CA GLY A 293 3.57 0.70 17.86
C GLY A 293 3.36 2.06 18.53
N ARG A 294 2.99 3.05 17.72
CA ARG A 294 2.65 4.40 18.17
C ARG A 294 1.54 4.95 17.29
N VAL A 295 0.57 5.61 17.90
CA VAL A 295 -0.50 6.33 17.19
C VAL A 295 -0.65 7.74 17.75
N ILE A 296 -1.14 8.69 16.94
CA ILE A 296 -1.57 9.99 17.46
C ILE A 296 -2.74 9.78 18.44
N ALA A 297 -2.67 10.39 19.61
CA ALA A 297 -3.79 10.45 20.56
C ALA A 297 -4.79 11.49 20.03
N ARG A 298 -5.73 11.04 19.20
CA ARG A 298 -6.57 11.89 18.34
C ARG A 298 -7.48 12.89 19.06
N ALA A 299 -7.87 12.62 20.31
CA ALA A 299 -8.62 13.55 21.14
C ALA A 299 -7.70 14.68 21.64
N ASP A 300 -6.66 14.29 22.40
CA ASP A 300 -5.61 15.18 22.92
C ASP A 300 -5.01 16.09 21.82
N ALA A 301 -4.81 15.54 20.61
CA ALA A 301 -4.31 16.29 19.46
C ALA A 301 -5.32 17.34 18.97
N ALA A 302 -6.61 17.02 18.93
CA ALA A 302 -7.66 17.98 18.58
C ALA A 302 -7.76 19.10 19.63
N ASP A 303 -7.71 18.77 20.92
CA ASP A 303 -7.75 19.74 22.01
C ASP A 303 -6.50 20.65 22.04
N ALA A 304 -5.32 20.08 21.80
CA ALA A 304 -4.08 20.84 21.68
C ALA A 304 -4.08 21.79 20.46
N ILE A 305 -4.74 21.41 19.36
CA ILE A 305 -4.95 22.27 18.18
C ILE A 305 -5.96 23.39 18.50
N ARG A 306 -7.12 23.04 19.06
CA ARG A 306 -8.18 24.00 19.46
C ARG A 306 -7.62 25.08 20.41
N GLY A 307 -6.94 24.66 21.48
CA GLY A 307 -6.37 25.57 22.49
C GLY A 307 -5.15 26.37 22.02
N ALA A 308 -4.56 26.05 20.87
CA ALA A 308 -3.48 26.84 20.27
C ALA A 308 -3.97 27.84 19.22
N TYR A 309 -5.12 27.57 18.58
CA TYR A 309 -5.68 28.41 17.54
C TYR A 309 -6.01 29.82 18.07
N LEU A 310 -5.80 30.84 17.23
CA LEU A 310 -5.89 32.28 17.52
C LEU A 310 -4.92 32.82 18.59
N VAL A 311 -4.73 32.13 19.71
CA VAL A 311 -4.05 32.64 20.92
C VAL A 311 -2.57 32.25 21.04
N SER A 312 -2.12 31.16 20.41
CA SER A 312 -0.71 30.71 20.45
C SER A 312 0.01 30.95 19.12
N ASN A 313 1.29 31.31 19.21
CA ASN A 313 2.26 31.30 18.10
C ASN A 313 3.37 30.25 18.29
N LYS A 314 3.30 29.42 19.34
CA LYS A 314 4.29 28.38 19.63
C LYS A 314 3.90 27.08 18.93
N PRO A 315 4.86 26.31 18.40
CA PRO A 315 4.57 24.99 17.83
C PRO A 315 3.94 24.05 18.86
N VAL A 316 2.89 23.34 18.45
CA VAL A 316 2.15 22.40 19.27
C VAL A 316 2.78 21.02 19.14
N VAL A 317 3.18 20.38 20.24
CA VAL A 317 3.71 18.99 20.18
C VAL A 317 2.54 18.03 19.94
N VAL A 318 2.63 17.18 18.91
CA VAL A 318 1.60 16.19 18.57
C VAL A 318 1.53 15.12 19.68
N PRO A 319 0.40 14.97 20.41
CA PRO A 319 0.26 13.92 21.42
C PRO A 319 0.22 12.54 20.78
N THR A 320 0.96 11.57 21.33
CA THR A 320 0.97 10.19 20.81
C THR A 320 0.84 9.16 21.92
N ALA A 321 -0.03 8.18 21.73
CA ALA A 321 -0.12 6.99 22.56
C ALA A 321 0.80 5.88 22.02
N VAL A 322 1.33 5.06 22.94
CA VAL A 322 2.04 3.82 22.62
C VAL A 322 1.01 2.70 22.46
N VAL A 323 1.21 1.83 21.47
CA VAL A 323 0.36 0.64 21.24
C VAL A 323 1.21 -0.59 21.51
N GLU A 324 1.02 -1.18 22.69
CA GLU A 324 1.77 -2.38 23.08
C GLU A 324 1.37 -3.60 22.23
N PRO A 325 2.31 -4.52 21.94
CA PRO A 325 2.04 -5.75 21.22
C PRO A 325 1.18 -6.70 22.07
N ALA A 326 0.28 -7.45 21.44
CA ALA A 326 -0.59 -8.39 22.13
C ALA A 326 0.17 -9.57 22.77
N VAL A 327 1.43 -9.81 22.37
CA VAL A 327 2.38 -10.67 23.08
C VAL A 327 3.75 -10.01 23.15
N ASP A 328 4.27 -9.84 24.36
CA ASP A 328 5.59 -9.27 24.67
C ASP A 328 6.76 -10.27 24.47
N SER A 329 7.99 -9.83 24.75
CA SER A 329 9.18 -10.69 24.62
C SER A 329 9.21 -11.85 25.64
N ASP A 330 8.52 -11.76 26.78
CA ASP A 330 8.45 -12.85 27.77
C ASP A 330 7.46 -13.93 27.33
N GLY A 331 6.29 -13.55 26.79
CA GLY A 331 5.34 -14.45 26.14
C GLY A 331 5.92 -15.09 24.86
N LEU A 332 6.75 -14.35 24.12
CA LEU A 332 7.57 -14.90 23.03
C LEU A 332 8.63 -15.89 23.54
N ALA A 333 9.31 -15.59 24.65
CA ALA A 333 10.29 -16.48 25.26
C ALA A 333 9.67 -17.78 25.79
N ASP A 334 8.46 -17.71 26.39
CA ASP A 334 7.72 -18.92 26.74
C ASP A 334 7.27 -19.68 25.49
N ALA A 335 6.59 -19.05 24.53
CA ALA A 335 6.18 -19.73 23.30
C ALA A 335 7.36 -20.37 22.54
N MET A 336 8.54 -19.78 22.60
CA MET A 336 9.79 -20.36 22.08
C MET A 336 10.20 -21.64 22.83
N LYS A 337 9.95 -21.71 24.15
CA LYS A 337 10.25 -22.83 25.06
C LYS A 337 9.17 -23.93 25.06
N THR A 338 7.89 -23.57 25.08
CA THR A 338 6.74 -24.47 25.27
C THR A 338 6.12 -24.93 23.94
N ILE A 339 6.20 -24.10 22.89
CA ILE A 339 5.64 -24.43 21.57
C ILE A 339 6.77 -24.71 20.57
N ALA A 340 7.63 -23.73 20.27
CA ALA A 340 8.48 -23.77 19.07
C ALA A 340 9.65 -24.78 19.17
N LYS A 341 10.40 -24.81 20.28
CA LYS A 341 11.47 -25.80 20.47
C LYS A 341 10.92 -27.23 20.48
N PRO A 342 9.84 -27.57 21.21
CA PRO A 342 9.17 -28.87 21.08
C PRO A 342 8.69 -29.17 19.66
N ALA A 343 8.09 -28.17 18.97
CA ALA A 343 7.50 -28.35 17.64
C ALA A 343 8.46 -28.92 16.60
N VAL A 344 9.76 -28.62 16.68
CA VAL A 344 10.78 -29.13 15.77
C VAL A 344 11.84 -30.01 16.45
N SER A 345 11.61 -30.45 17.68
CA SER A 345 12.55 -31.28 18.45
C SER A 345 12.82 -32.66 17.82
N ALA A 346 11.81 -33.25 17.16
CA ALA A 346 11.90 -34.56 16.54
C ALA A 346 10.88 -34.73 15.37
N PRO A 347 11.09 -35.71 14.47
CA PRO A 347 10.06 -36.19 13.55
C PRO A 347 8.75 -36.57 14.24
N VAL A 348 7.63 -36.57 13.51
CA VAL A 348 6.31 -37.00 14.02
C VAL A 348 5.96 -38.36 13.43
N THR A 349 5.47 -39.29 14.25
CA THR A 349 5.04 -40.61 13.75
C THR A 349 3.63 -40.56 13.17
N ILE A 350 3.49 -40.74 11.87
CA ILE A 350 2.19 -40.93 11.21
C ILE A 350 1.84 -42.42 11.25
N ARG A 351 0.59 -42.75 11.58
CA ARG A 351 0.04 -44.11 11.58
C ARG A 351 -1.16 -44.18 10.62
N VAL A 352 -1.11 -45.11 9.65
CA VAL A 352 -2.13 -45.31 8.60
C VAL A 352 -2.41 -46.80 8.47
N GLY A 353 -3.47 -47.28 9.11
CA GLY A 353 -3.61 -48.71 9.39
C GLY A 353 -2.35 -49.23 10.11
N ASP A 354 -1.81 -50.36 9.65
CA ASP A 354 -0.59 -50.95 10.21
C ASP A 354 0.71 -50.19 9.83
N LYS A 355 0.68 -49.34 8.79
CA LYS A 355 1.86 -48.58 8.37
C LYS A 355 2.19 -47.49 9.39
N LYS A 356 3.48 -47.43 9.78
CA LYS A 356 4.06 -46.38 10.63
C LYS A 356 5.14 -45.66 9.82
N VAL A 357 5.07 -44.34 9.75
CA VAL A 357 5.95 -43.49 8.94
C VAL A 357 6.48 -42.34 9.78
N SER A 358 7.76 -42.03 9.64
CA SER A 358 8.39 -40.90 10.32
C SER A 358 8.35 -39.66 9.41
N LEU A 359 7.55 -38.65 9.76
CA LEU A 359 7.51 -37.37 9.05
C LEU A 359 8.63 -36.47 9.58
N PRO A 360 9.69 -36.20 8.80
CA PRO A 360 10.83 -35.42 9.27
C PRO A 360 10.45 -33.95 9.47
N VAL A 361 11.18 -33.26 10.36
CA VAL A 361 11.01 -31.82 10.65
C VAL A 361 10.99 -30.98 9.37
N THR A 362 11.87 -31.30 8.41
CA THR A 362 11.99 -30.63 7.11
C THR A 362 10.74 -30.72 6.24
N ALA A 363 9.84 -31.68 6.47
CA ALA A 363 8.60 -31.84 5.71
C ALA A 363 7.48 -30.91 6.20
N TYR A 364 7.37 -30.63 7.50
CA TYR A 364 6.28 -29.80 8.04
C TYR A 364 6.72 -28.40 8.50
N ALA A 365 8.00 -28.20 8.85
CA ALA A 365 8.50 -26.89 9.28
C ALA A 365 8.28 -25.74 8.26
N PRO A 366 8.38 -25.94 6.92
CA PRO A 366 8.07 -24.89 5.94
C PRO A 366 6.61 -24.45 5.93
N ALA A 367 5.70 -25.26 6.46
CA ALA A 367 4.28 -24.93 6.62
C ALA A 367 3.95 -24.37 8.01
N LEU A 368 4.85 -24.49 8.99
CA LEU A 368 4.63 -24.12 10.38
C LEU A 368 5.01 -22.66 10.65
N VAL A 369 4.16 -21.97 11.42
CA VAL A 369 4.47 -20.72 12.11
C VAL A 369 3.85 -20.75 13.51
N VAL A 370 4.41 -20.03 14.48
CA VAL A 370 3.70 -19.63 15.70
C VAL A 370 3.42 -18.14 15.58
N ARG A 371 2.14 -17.76 15.60
CA ARG A 371 1.70 -16.36 15.36
C ARG A 371 0.68 -15.95 16.41
N VAL A 372 0.53 -14.66 16.63
CA VAL A 372 -0.51 -14.15 17.52
C VAL A 372 -1.90 -14.46 16.93
N LYS A 373 -2.76 -15.02 17.77
CA LYS A 373 -4.20 -15.23 17.56
C LYS A 373 -4.87 -15.17 18.92
N ASP A 374 -6.01 -14.50 19.03
CA ASP A 374 -6.77 -14.37 20.29
C ASP A 374 -5.91 -13.85 21.47
N GLY A 375 -5.00 -12.90 21.19
CA GLY A 375 -4.06 -12.32 22.16
C GLY A 375 -2.93 -13.24 22.62
N LYS A 376 -2.68 -14.38 21.94
CA LYS A 376 -1.67 -15.38 22.36
C LYS A 376 -0.91 -15.96 21.17
N LEU A 377 0.34 -16.36 21.38
CA LEU A 377 1.13 -17.08 20.37
C LEU A 377 0.60 -18.52 20.21
N GLN A 378 0.00 -18.81 19.06
CA GLN A 378 -0.58 -20.12 18.72
C GLN A 378 0.12 -20.73 17.50
N PRO A 379 0.39 -22.06 17.48
CA PRO A 379 0.97 -22.72 16.33
C PRO A 379 -0.07 -22.91 15.21
N TYR A 380 0.34 -22.70 13.97
CA TYR A 380 -0.49 -22.83 12.77
C TYR A 380 0.29 -23.54 11.66
N LEU A 381 -0.37 -24.49 10.97
CA LEU A 381 0.17 -25.21 9.81
C LEU A 381 -0.62 -24.82 8.56
N ASP A 382 0.08 -24.32 7.54
CA ASP A 382 -0.46 -23.98 6.22
C ASP A 382 -0.74 -25.26 5.39
N PRO A 383 -2.01 -25.62 5.10
CA PRO A 383 -2.33 -26.85 4.37
C PRO A 383 -1.78 -26.87 2.93
N LYS A 384 -1.59 -25.71 2.29
CA LYS A 384 -1.08 -25.64 0.91
C LYS A 384 0.41 -25.98 0.89
N LYS A 385 1.19 -25.40 1.81
CA LYS A 385 2.63 -25.69 1.95
C LYS A 385 2.90 -27.12 2.42
N LEU A 386 2.01 -27.67 3.25
CA LEU A 386 2.12 -29.04 3.76
C LEU A 386 1.82 -30.11 2.68
N ALA A 387 1.09 -29.79 1.62
CA ALA A 387 0.63 -30.77 0.63
C ALA A 387 1.75 -31.48 -0.15
N GLY A 388 2.77 -30.75 -0.62
CA GLY A 388 3.89 -31.34 -1.37
C GLY A 388 4.68 -32.37 -0.55
N PRO A 389 5.07 -32.06 0.70
CA PRO A 389 5.74 -33.00 1.60
C PRO A 389 4.88 -34.18 2.11
N LEU A 390 3.55 -34.17 1.90
CA LEU A 390 2.65 -35.30 2.22
C LEU A 390 2.50 -36.31 1.07
N THR A 391 3.29 -36.19 0.00
CA THR A 391 3.24 -37.10 -1.15
C THR A 391 3.79 -38.49 -0.84
N ASP A 392 3.37 -39.49 -1.63
CA ASP A 392 3.83 -40.89 -1.51
C ASP A 392 5.36 -41.02 -1.63
N SER A 393 6.00 -40.23 -2.51
CA SER A 393 7.47 -40.15 -2.62
C SER A 393 8.19 -39.69 -1.34
N THR A 394 7.49 -39.02 -0.43
CA THR A 394 8.04 -38.51 0.85
C THR A 394 7.60 -39.36 2.04
N THR A 395 6.58 -40.21 1.89
CA THR A 395 5.90 -40.90 3.00
C THR A 395 5.73 -42.41 2.83
N GLY A 396 5.79 -42.96 1.62
CA GLY A 396 5.44 -44.36 1.32
C GLY A 396 3.95 -44.67 1.53
N ILE A 397 3.09 -43.65 1.52
CA ILE A 397 1.65 -43.74 1.71
C ILE A 397 0.92 -43.25 0.45
N GLY A 398 0.45 -44.23 -0.35
CA GLY A 398 -0.60 -44.03 -1.35
C GLY A 398 -0.06 -43.87 -2.77
N LYS A 399 -0.45 -42.79 -3.45
CA LYS A 399 -0.01 -42.36 -4.80
C LYS A 399 -0.14 -40.84 -4.90
N LYS A 400 0.91 -40.15 -5.39
CA LYS A 400 0.89 -38.69 -5.59
C LYS A 400 -0.17 -38.26 -6.60
N ALA A 401 -0.93 -37.20 -6.27
CA ALA A 401 -1.82 -36.50 -7.21
C ALA A 401 -1.02 -35.75 -8.28
N VAL A 402 -1.55 -35.71 -9.50
CA VAL A 402 -0.94 -35.04 -10.66
C VAL A 402 -1.75 -33.81 -11.01
N ASP A 403 -1.13 -32.64 -10.99
CA ASP A 403 -1.79 -31.38 -11.34
C ASP A 403 -2.24 -31.34 -12.80
N ALA A 404 -3.33 -30.62 -13.06
CA ALA A 404 -3.72 -30.28 -14.42
C ALA A 404 -2.67 -29.34 -15.04
N THR A 405 -2.58 -29.29 -16.37
CA THR A 405 -1.79 -28.27 -17.06
C THR A 405 -2.57 -27.68 -18.22
N VAL A 406 -2.37 -26.39 -18.47
CA VAL A 406 -2.86 -25.72 -19.70
C VAL A 406 -1.64 -25.50 -20.60
N LYS A 407 -1.69 -26.01 -21.83
CA LYS A 407 -0.62 -25.85 -22.82
C LYS A 407 -1.21 -25.32 -24.13
N ILE A 408 -0.39 -24.68 -24.96
CA ILE A 408 -0.78 -24.33 -26.32
C ILE A 408 -0.36 -25.46 -27.25
N GLU A 409 -1.34 -26.12 -27.85
CA GLU A 409 -1.17 -27.20 -28.84
C GLU A 409 -2.07 -26.85 -30.04
N ASP A 410 -1.55 -26.98 -31.26
CA ASP A 410 -2.22 -26.58 -32.52
C ASP A 410 -2.87 -25.18 -32.48
N ASN A 411 -2.14 -24.21 -31.92
CA ASN A 411 -2.55 -22.82 -31.73
C ASN A 411 -3.84 -22.66 -30.89
N LYS A 412 -4.09 -23.57 -29.94
CA LYS A 412 -5.26 -23.57 -29.03
C LYS A 412 -4.85 -23.94 -27.60
N PRO A 413 -5.52 -23.43 -26.56
CA PRO A 413 -5.28 -23.86 -25.18
C PRO A 413 -5.92 -25.23 -24.92
N VAL A 414 -5.08 -26.23 -24.66
CA VAL A 414 -5.47 -27.59 -24.30
C VAL A 414 -5.23 -27.82 -22.81
N ILE A 415 -6.28 -28.21 -22.09
CA ILE A 415 -6.20 -28.64 -20.70
C ILE A 415 -5.87 -30.13 -20.68
N LYS A 416 -4.69 -30.49 -20.16
CA LYS A 416 -4.37 -31.88 -19.82
C LYS A 416 -4.90 -32.15 -18.41
N PRO A 417 -5.87 -33.05 -18.22
CA PRO A 417 -6.50 -33.25 -16.92
C PRO A 417 -5.52 -33.69 -15.84
N GLY A 418 -5.68 -33.11 -14.66
CA GLY A 418 -5.06 -33.62 -13.43
C GLY A 418 -5.65 -34.97 -13.05
N LYS A 419 -4.90 -35.72 -12.23
CA LYS A 419 -5.30 -37.04 -11.71
C LYS A 419 -5.24 -37.02 -10.20
N GLU A 420 -6.30 -37.51 -9.57
CA GLU A 420 -6.38 -37.63 -8.12
C GLU A 420 -5.32 -38.61 -7.60
N GLY A 421 -4.76 -38.28 -6.44
CA GLY A 421 -3.90 -39.17 -5.68
C GLY A 421 -4.70 -39.96 -4.65
N VAL A 422 -4.00 -40.82 -3.92
CA VAL A 422 -4.48 -41.39 -2.66
C VAL A 422 -3.40 -41.09 -1.62
N GLY A 423 -3.75 -40.63 -0.43
CA GLY A 423 -2.75 -40.22 0.54
C GLY A 423 -3.30 -39.37 1.67
N LEU A 424 -2.40 -38.63 2.31
CA LEU A 424 -2.66 -37.87 3.52
C LEU A 424 -3.28 -36.51 3.19
N GLN A 425 -4.46 -36.24 3.75
CA GLN A 425 -5.22 -35.03 3.50
C GLN A 425 -4.55 -33.80 4.12
N PRO A 426 -4.08 -32.81 3.35
CA PRO A 426 -3.27 -31.71 3.91
C PRO A 426 -4.03 -30.86 4.94
N LYS A 427 -5.34 -30.67 4.76
CA LYS A 427 -6.23 -30.00 5.73
C LYS A 427 -6.39 -30.81 7.03
N GLU A 428 -6.61 -32.12 6.93
CA GLU A 428 -6.76 -33.01 8.09
C GLU A 428 -5.43 -33.12 8.87
N MET A 429 -4.31 -33.24 8.15
CA MET A 429 -2.96 -33.28 8.70
C MET A 429 -2.58 -31.96 9.39
N ALA A 430 -2.89 -30.81 8.80
CA ALA A 430 -2.61 -29.51 9.41
C ALA A 430 -3.30 -29.34 10.77
N VAL A 431 -4.53 -29.84 10.94
CA VAL A 431 -5.23 -29.84 12.24
C VAL A 431 -4.66 -30.90 13.19
N LYS A 432 -4.51 -32.15 12.73
CA LYS A 432 -4.10 -33.27 13.60
C LYS A 432 -2.64 -33.23 14.05
N LEU A 433 -1.74 -32.63 13.27
CA LEU A 433 -0.32 -32.53 13.65
C LEU A 433 -0.09 -31.57 14.83
N LEU A 434 -0.81 -30.45 14.90
CA LEU A 434 -0.59 -29.38 15.89
C LEU A 434 -0.49 -29.89 17.35
N PRO A 435 -1.46 -30.66 17.90
CA PRO A 435 -1.33 -31.19 19.27
C PRO A 435 -0.20 -32.21 19.43
N ALA A 436 0.20 -32.91 18.36
CA ALA A 436 1.33 -33.83 18.38
C ALA A 436 2.70 -33.12 18.25
N LEU A 437 2.75 -31.83 17.88
CA LEU A 437 4.00 -31.09 17.74
C LEU A 437 4.65 -30.74 19.09
N THR A 438 3.90 -30.54 20.16
CA THR A 438 4.46 -30.30 21.50
C THR A 438 4.71 -31.58 22.31
N GLU A 439 4.13 -32.71 21.86
CA GLU A 439 4.26 -34.01 22.52
C GLU A 439 5.59 -34.73 22.24
N SER A 440 5.91 -35.70 23.09
CA SER A 440 7.18 -36.45 23.08
C SER A 440 6.99 -37.97 23.12
N GLY A 441 8.05 -38.72 22.77
CA GLY A 441 8.04 -40.19 22.79
C GLY A 441 6.90 -40.81 21.95
N SER A 442 6.21 -41.80 22.51
CA SER A 442 5.12 -42.54 21.85
C SER A 442 3.88 -41.69 21.54
N LYS A 443 3.70 -40.56 22.25
CA LYS A 443 2.63 -39.59 22.07
C LYS A 443 2.86 -38.63 20.91
N ARG A 444 4.11 -38.46 20.44
CA ARG A 444 4.47 -37.63 19.28
C ARG A 444 4.05 -38.28 17.95
N ALA A 445 2.75 -38.54 17.82
CA ALA A 445 2.19 -39.36 16.77
C ALA A 445 0.74 -39.00 16.44
N VAL A 446 0.37 -39.17 15.17
CA VAL A 446 -0.98 -38.94 14.65
C VAL A 446 -1.54 -40.19 13.99
N VAL A 447 -2.85 -40.40 14.11
CA VAL A 447 -3.58 -41.49 13.42
C VAL A 447 -4.48 -40.85 12.36
N VAL A 448 -4.27 -41.27 11.11
CA VAL A 448 -4.89 -40.68 9.92
C VAL A 448 -5.15 -41.75 8.87
N GLU A 449 -6.11 -41.47 8.00
CA GLU A 449 -6.53 -42.38 6.92
C GLU A 449 -5.99 -41.87 5.59
N ALA A 450 -5.56 -42.79 4.72
CA ALA A 450 -5.28 -42.45 3.34
C ALA A 450 -6.61 -42.29 2.59
N LYS A 451 -6.88 -41.10 2.05
CA LYS A 451 -8.10 -40.72 1.33
C LYS A 451 -7.74 -40.21 -0.07
N LEU A 452 -8.73 -40.00 -0.92
CA LEU A 452 -8.55 -39.40 -2.25
C LEU A 452 -7.97 -37.98 -2.11
N VAL A 453 -6.79 -37.72 -2.67
CA VAL A 453 -6.10 -36.42 -2.58
C VAL A 453 -6.30 -35.68 -3.91
N GLU A 454 -7.00 -34.56 -3.87
CA GLU A 454 -7.10 -33.67 -5.03
C GLU A 454 -5.71 -33.09 -5.39
N PRO A 455 -5.39 -32.89 -6.68
CA PRO A 455 -4.24 -32.09 -7.08
C PRO A 455 -4.34 -30.64 -6.60
N LEU A 456 -3.20 -29.97 -6.46
CA LEU A 456 -3.10 -28.55 -6.05
C LEU A 456 -3.63 -27.59 -7.10
N PHE A 457 -3.65 -28.01 -8.36
CA PHE A 457 -4.36 -27.34 -9.45
C PHE A 457 -5.19 -28.38 -10.22
N THR A 458 -6.51 -28.33 -10.03
CA THR A 458 -7.42 -29.36 -10.52
C THR A 458 -7.85 -29.12 -11.97
N THR A 459 -8.41 -30.17 -12.58
CA THR A 459 -9.10 -30.06 -13.88
C THR A 459 -10.30 -29.10 -13.82
N ALA A 460 -10.88 -28.85 -12.64
CA ALA A 460 -11.92 -27.85 -12.44
C ALA A 460 -11.33 -26.43 -12.43
N ASP A 461 -10.23 -26.19 -11.71
CA ASP A 461 -9.53 -24.89 -11.69
C ASP A 461 -9.09 -24.48 -13.10
N ALA A 462 -8.44 -25.39 -13.83
CA ALA A 462 -8.01 -25.14 -15.21
C ALA A 462 -9.17 -24.75 -16.15
N LYS A 463 -10.37 -25.32 -15.94
CA LYS A 463 -11.60 -24.93 -16.66
C LYS A 463 -12.15 -23.60 -16.16
N ALA A 464 -12.11 -23.33 -14.86
CA ALA A 464 -12.61 -22.11 -14.23
C ALA A 464 -11.87 -20.85 -14.72
N LEU A 465 -10.57 -20.97 -15.04
CA LEU A 465 -9.77 -19.89 -15.63
C LEU A 465 -10.28 -19.41 -17.00
N ARG A 466 -11.00 -20.24 -17.77
CA ARG A 466 -11.59 -19.87 -19.09
C ARG A 466 -10.57 -19.26 -20.07
N ILE A 467 -9.35 -19.80 -20.11
CA ILE A 467 -8.37 -19.49 -21.16
C ILE A 467 -8.91 -20.08 -22.49
N LYS A 468 -9.05 -19.25 -23.54
CA LYS A 468 -9.72 -19.62 -24.80
C LYS A 468 -8.89 -19.32 -26.06
N GLN A 469 -8.24 -18.17 -26.11
CA GLN A 469 -7.59 -17.66 -27.32
C GLN A 469 -6.43 -16.72 -26.97
N LYS A 470 -5.55 -16.47 -27.93
CA LYS A 470 -4.55 -15.41 -27.83
C LYS A 470 -5.25 -14.05 -27.70
N ILE A 471 -4.90 -13.27 -26.68
CA ILE A 471 -5.41 -11.91 -26.48
C ILE A 471 -4.42 -10.86 -26.99
N SER A 472 -3.13 -11.16 -26.91
CA SER A 472 -2.02 -10.35 -27.44
C SER A 472 -0.81 -11.23 -27.76
N SER A 473 0.04 -10.72 -28.64
CA SER A 473 1.43 -11.17 -28.77
C SER A 473 2.31 -9.98 -29.08
N PHE A 474 3.57 -10.06 -28.64
CA PHE A 474 4.60 -9.11 -29.00
C PHE A 474 5.92 -9.82 -29.25
N GLU A 475 6.78 -9.21 -30.06
CA GLU A 475 8.09 -9.74 -30.39
C GLU A 475 9.13 -8.63 -30.55
N THR A 476 10.40 -8.95 -30.29
CA THR A 476 11.53 -8.05 -30.55
C THR A 476 12.67 -8.80 -31.20
N GLN A 477 13.34 -8.15 -32.15
CA GLN A 477 14.49 -8.71 -32.85
C GLN A 477 15.80 -8.38 -32.10
N PHE A 478 16.79 -9.27 -32.16
CA PHE A 478 18.11 -9.04 -31.57
C PHE A 478 19.26 -9.47 -32.50
N PRO A 479 20.39 -8.73 -32.51
CA PRO A 479 21.56 -9.08 -33.30
C PRO A 479 22.26 -10.32 -32.72
N TYR A 480 23.06 -10.98 -33.56
CA TYR A 480 23.80 -12.17 -33.18
C TYR A 480 24.79 -11.93 -32.04
N ALA A 481 24.62 -12.69 -30.95
CA ALA A 481 25.63 -12.90 -29.92
C ALA A 481 25.26 -14.16 -29.12
N GLU A 482 26.23 -15.01 -28.81
CA GLU A 482 25.95 -16.28 -28.12
C GLU A 482 25.42 -16.09 -26.69
N TYR A 483 25.81 -15.00 -26.01
CA TYR A 483 25.22 -14.64 -24.72
C TYR A 483 23.73 -14.30 -24.86
N ARG A 484 23.29 -13.70 -25.98
CA ARG A 484 21.87 -13.38 -26.25
C ARG A 484 21.08 -14.65 -26.53
N ASN A 485 21.62 -15.52 -27.38
CA ASN A 485 21.04 -16.84 -27.65
C ASN A 485 20.86 -17.67 -26.38
N THR A 486 21.79 -17.57 -25.42
CA THR A 486 21.75 -18.30 -24.15
C THR A 486 20.80 -17.64 -23.14
N ASN A 487 21.08 -16.39 -22.75
CA ASN A 487 20.37 -15.68 -21.68
C ASN A 487 18.89 -15.44 -22.00
N GLN A 488 18.57 -15.07 -23.24
CA GLN A 488 17.17 -14.83 -23.61
C GLN A 488 16.39 -16.15 -23.69
N SER A 489 16.99 -17.22 -24.22
CA SER A 489 16.33 -18.54 -24.22
C SER A 489 16.05 -19.02 -22.80
N ARG A 490 16.99 -18.84 -21.87
CA ARG A 490 16.83 -19.25 -20.46
C ARG A 490 15.76 -18.45 -19.72
N ALA A 491 15.70 -17.13 -19.90
CA ALA A 491 14.62 -16.32 -19.34
C ALA A 491 13.26 -16.64 -19.98
N ALA A 492 13.22 -16.87 -21.30
CA ALA A 492 12.00 -17.27 -22.00
C ALA A 492 11.48 -18.65 -21.56
N GLU A 493 12.37 -19.62 -21.32
CA GLU A 493 12.06 -20.95 -20.76
C GLU A 493 11.37 -20.82 -19.39
N LEU A 494 11.94 -20.02 -18.49
CA LEU A 494 11.42 -19.83 -17.12
C LEU A 494 10.05 -19.15 -17.07
N ILE A 495 9.76 -18.25 -18.02
CA ILE A 495 8.46 -17.57 -18.13
C ILE A 495 7.40 -18.47 -18.79
N ASN A 496 7.81 -19.41 -19.63
CA ASN A 496 6.91 -20.15 -20.51
C ASN A 496 6.01 -21.13 -19.75
N GLY A 497 4.69 -20.96 -19.88
CA GLY A 497 3.71 -21.75 -19.15
C GLY A 497 3.23 -21.12 -17.84
N THR A 498 3.70 -19.92 -17.50
CA THR A 498 3.18 -19.16 -16.35
C THR A 498 1.68 -18.92 -16.50
N ILE A 499 0.91 -19.25 -15.47
CA ILE A 499 -0.53 -18.98 -15.40
C ILE A 499 -0.78 -17.93 -14.33
N LEU A 500 -1.23 -16.74 -14.74
CA LEU A 500 -1.73 -15.68 -13.87
C LEU A 500 -3.24 -15.85 -13.64
N LYS A 501 -3.65 -16.00 -12.40
CA LYS A 501 -5.06 -16.07 -11.97
C LYS A 501 -5.69 -14.67 -11.97
N PRO A 502 -7.03 -14.56 -11.86
CA PRO A 502 -7.70 -13.29 -11.62
C PRO A 502 -7.11 -12.53 -10.42
N GLY A 503 -6.73 -11.27 -10.62
CA GLY A 503 -6.12 -10.41 -9.60
C GLY A 503 -4.65 -10.70 -9.26
N GLU A 504 -4.05 -11.76 -9.81
CA GLU A 504 -2.66 -12.14 -9.55
C GLU A 504 -1.68 -11.22 -10.31
N THR A 505 -0.50 -10.99 -9.73
CA THR A 505 0.53 -10.09 -10.26
C THR A 505 1.74 -10.88 -10.72
N PHE A 506 2.13 -10.69 -11.98
CA PHE A 506 3.37 -11.18 -12.55
C PHE A 506 4.55 -10.41 -11.95
N SER A 507 5.69 -11.08 -11.77
CA SER A 507 6.97 -10.47 -11.40
C SER A 507 8.06 -11.20 -12.16
N PHE A 508 8.79 -10.46 -13.00
CA PHE A 508 9.85 -11.02 -13.83
C PHE A 508 10.97 -11.59 -12.95
N ASN A 509 11.42 -10.83 -11.95
CA ASN A 509 12.43 -11.25 -10.99
C ASN A 509 11.98 -12.44 -10.13
N SER A 510 10.69 -12.57 -9.78
CA SER A 510 10.19 -13.72 -9.01
C SER A 510 10.13 -15.02 -9.81
N ILE A 511 9.96 -14.93 -11.13
CA ILE A 511 9.83 -16.10 -12.04
C ILE A 511 11.19 -16.50 -12.64
N VAL A 512 11.98 -15.52 -13.09
CA VAL A 512 13.29 -15.74 -13.71
C VAL A 512 14.41 -15.88 -12.66
N GLY A 513 14.25 -15.23 -11.50
CA GLY A 513 15.22 -15.26 -10.41
C GLY A 513 16.48 -14.44 -10.68
N GLU A 514 17.49 -14.70 -9.86
CA GLU A 514 18.82 -14.10 -9.96
C GLU A 514 19.56 -14.63 -11.21
N ARG A 515 20.24 -13.74 -11.94
CA ARG A 515 20.96 -14.09 -13.16
C ARG A 515 22.35 -14.63 -12.81
N THR A 516 22.39 -15.84 -12.27
CA THR A 516 23.64 -16.54 -11.91
C THR A 516 24.00 -17.63 -12.92
N ALA A 517 25.27 -18.02 -12.97
CA ALA A 517 25.72 -19.21 -13.71
C ALA A 517 25.02 -20.49 -13.23
N ALA A 518 24.71 -20.60 -11.93
CA ALA A 518 23.95 -21.72 -11.36
C ALA A 518 22.49 -21.76 -11.84
N ASN A 519 21.92 -20.62 -12.24
CA ASN A 519 20.60 -20.52 -12.88
C ASN A 519 20.68 -20.54 -14.43
N GLY A 520 21.85 -20.88 -15.00
CA GLY A 520 22.03 -21.05 -16.45
C GLY A 520 22.25 -19.76 -17.25
N PHE A 521 22.62 -18.66 -16.59
CA PHE A 521 22.97 -17.40 -17.26
C PHE A 521 24.48 -17.24 -17.46
N VAL A 522 24.86 -16.61 -18.58
CA VAL A 522 26.25 -16.32 -18.95
C VAL A 522 26.51 -14.81 -18.99
N THR A 523 27.79 -14.42 -18.93
CA THR A 523 28.23 -13.03 -19.06
C THR A 523 27.85 -12.47 -20.43
N GLY A 524 27.47 -11.20 -20.46
CA GLY A 524 27.28 -10.43 -21.68
C GLY A 524 26.98 -8.97 -21.40
N THR A 525 26.74 -8.19 -22.44
CA THR A 525 26.55 -6.74 -22.30
C THR A 525 25.26 -6.39 -21.54
N VAL A 526 25.41 -5.61 -20.47
CA VAL A 526 24.35 -4.90 -19.74
C VAL A 526 24.56 -3.39 -19.86
N ILE A 527 23.58 -2.60 -19.41
CA ILE A 527 23.73 -1.16 -19.19
C ILE A 527 23.69 -0.94 -17.67
N ASN A 528 24.71 -0.28 -17.13
CA ASN A 528 24.83 0.04 -15.71
C ASN A 528 25.43 1.44 -15.56
N GLY A 529 24.80 2.31 -14.76
CA GLY A 529 25.24 3.71 -14.59
C GLY A 529 25.29 4.54 -15.89
N GLY A 530 24.40 4.27 -16.86
CA GLY A 530 24.36 5.00 -18.14
C GLY A 530 25.40 4.58 -19.19
N VAL A 531 26.19 3.53 -18.93
CA VAL A 531 27.19 2.99 -19.86
C VAL A 531 27.08 1.47 -20.02
N PHE A 532 27.60 0.93 -21.12
CA PHE A 532 27.70 -0.52 -21.33
C PHE A 532 28.81 -1.14 -20.46
N ARG A 533 28.51 -2.27 -19.81
CA ARG A 533 29.45 -3.10 -19.03
C ARG A 533 29.14 -4.59 -19.25
N GLU A 534 30.02 -5.50 -18.82
CA GLU A 534 29.79 -6.95 -18.90
C GLU A 534 29.37 -7.54 -17.54
N GLU A 535 28.18 -8.14 -17.48
CA GLU A 535 27.63 -8.80 -16.28
C GLU A 535 26.86 -10.08 -16.66
N LEU A 536 26.55 -10.92 -15.68
CA LEU A 536 25.75 -12.14 -15.90
C LEU A 536 24.30 -11.78 -16.27
N GLY A 537 23.77 -12.42 -17.32
CA GLY A 537 22.42 -12.13 -17.80
C GLY A 537 22.33 -10.95 -18.76
N GLY A 538 23.43 -10.54 -19.39
CA GLY A 538 23.43 -9.59 -20.50
C GLY A 538 22.33 -9.88 -21.54
N GLY A 539 21.57 -8.85 -21.91
CA GLY A 539 20.43 -8.94 -22.82
C GLY A 539 19.06 -9.32 -22.22
N VAL A 540 18.95 -9.69 -20.93
CA VAL A 540 17.67 -10.14 -20.33
C VAL A 540 16.56 -9.07 -20.33
N SER A 541 16.89 -7.77 -20.25
CA SER A 541 15.90 -6.67 -20.39
C SER A 541 15.14 -6.68 -21.72
N GLN A 542 15.65 -7.36 -22.75
CA GLN A 542 14.90 -7.56 -24.00
C GLN A 542 13.72 -8.53 -23.83
N VAL A 543 13.89 -9.56 -23.01
CA VAL A 543 12.81 -10.49 -22.64
C VAL A 543 11.77 -9.74 -21.82
N ALA A 544 12.20 -8.93 -20.84
CA ALA A 544 11.30 -8.07 -20.07
C ALA A 544 10.54 -7.09 -20.98
N THR A 545 11.21 -6.33 -21.83
CA THR A 545 10.57 -5.41 -22.81
C THR A 545 9.53 -6.12 -23.71
N THR A 546 9.81 -7.35 -24.14
CA THR A 546 8.88 -8.14 -24.95
C THR A 546 7.67 -8.59 -24.11
N THR A 547 7.88 -9.07 -22.88
CA THR A 547 6.81 -9.45 -21.95
C THR A 547 5.95 -8.24 -21.55
N TYR A 548 6.57 -7.07 -21.32
CA TYR A 548 5.90 -5.80 -21.02
C TYR A 548 4.93 -5.42 -22.13
N ASN A 549 5.39 -5.34 -23.39
CA ASN A 549 4.51 -4.99 -24.51
C ASN A 549 3.40 -6.04 -24.72
N ALA A 550 3.70 -7.33 -24.51
CA ALA A 550 2.67 -8.37 -24.58
C ALA A 550 1.60 -8.21 -23.47
N GLY A 551 1.99 -7.81 -22.25
CA GLY A 551 1.09 -7.43 -21.15
C GLY A 551 0.31 -6.13 -21.43
N PHE A 552 0.98 -5.11 -21.96
CA PHE A 552 0.42 -3.82 -22.38
C PHE A 552 -0.75 -4.04 -23.34
N PHE A 553 -0.53 -4.75 -24.46
CA PHE A 553 -1.56 -5.08 -25.45
C PHE A 553 -2.55 -6.16 -24.96
N GLY A 554 -2.18 -6.95 -23.94
CA GLY A 554 -3.09 -7.86 -23.25
C GLY A 554 -4.10 -7.14 -22.34
N GLY A 555 -3.91 -5.85 -22.07
CA GLY A 555 -4.73 -5.09 -21.14
C GLY A 555 -4.54 -5.53 -19.68
N MET A 556 -3.31 -5.92 -19.33
CA MET A 556 -2.89 -6.10 -17.93
C MET A 556 -2.73 -4.72 -17.28
N ASP A 557 -3.02 -4.57 -15.99
CA ASP A 557 -2.71 -3.33 -15.27
C ASP A 557 -1.21 -3.28 -15.03
N ASP A 558 -0.57 -2.15 -15.31
CA ASP A 558 0.84 -1.95 -15.01
C ASP A 558 1.03 -1.73 -13.49
N VAL A 559 2.11 -2.29 -12.94
CA VAL A 559 2.41 -2.25 -11.49
C VAL A 559 3.83 -1.79 -11.23
N GLU A 560 4.78 -2.20 -12.09
CA GLU A 560 6.16 -1.74 -12.06
C GLU A 560 6.78 -2.00 -13.43
N HIS A 561 7.23 -0.93 -14.10
CA HIS A 561 8.19 -1.03 -15.18
C HIS A 561 9.09 0.21 -15.14
N HIS A 562 10.30 0.09 -15.68
CA HIS A 562 11.26 1.20 -15.77
C HIS A 562 11.89 1.17 -17.16
N PRO A 563 11.86 2.27 -17.95
CA PRO A 563 12.61 2.31 -19.21
C PRO A 563 14.13 2.21 -18.98
N HIS A 564 14.92 2.03 -20.03
CA HIS A 564 16.37 2.25 -19.90
C HIS A 564 16.66 3.75 -19.80
N ALA A 565 17.76 4.13 -19.14
CA ALA A 565 18.11 5.54 -18.90
C ALA A 565 18.21 6.38 -20.19
N PHE A 566 18.55 5.76 -21.31
CA PHE A 566 18.58 6.35 -22.65
C PHE A 566 17.82 5.45 -23.65
N TYR A 567 17.27 6.04 -24.71
CA TYR A 567 16.44 5.32 -25.68
C TYR A 567 17.25 4.33 -26.51
N ILE A 568 16.73 3.11 -26.67
CA ILE A 568 17.38 2.05 -27.45
C ILE A 568 16.53 1.70 -28.68
N ASN A 569 17.05 2.00 -29.87
CA ASN A 569 16.34 1.95 -31.16
C ASN A 569 15.68 0.62 -31.57
N ARG A 570 16.04 -0.51 -30.94
CA ARG A 570 15.43 -1.83 -31.17
C ARG A 570 14.13 -2.07 -30.40
N TYR A 571 13.71 -1.13 -29.56
CA TYR A 571 12.47 -1.19 -28.79
C TYR A 571 11.49 -0.10 -29.25
N PRO A 572 10.16 -0.29 -29.05
CA PRO A 572 9.20 0.76 -29.33
C PRO A 572 9.42 1.95 -28.39
N VAL A 573 9.42 3.16 -28.93
CA VAL A 573 9.66 4.39 -28.16
C VAL A 573 8.74 4.47 -26.94
N GLY A 574 9.33 4.66 -25.75
CA GLY A 574 8.64 4.75 -24.47
C GLY A 574 7.95 3.45 -23.99
N ARG A 575 8.17 2.30 -24.62
CA ARG A 575 7.61 1.01 -24.19
C ARG A 575 8.69 -0.06 -24.09
N GLU A 576 9.57 0.12 -23.11
CA GLU A 576 10.66 -0.80 -22.79
C GLU A 576 10.76 -1.01 -21.27
N ALA A 577 11.30 -2.15 -20.85
CA ALA A 577 11.41 -2.53 -19.45
C ALA A 577 12.82 -3.05 -19.12
N THR A 578 13.48 -2.36 -18.19
CA THR A 578 14.76 -2.72 -17.56
C THR A 578 14.50 -3.64 -16.38
N VAL A 579 15.32 -4.69 -16.19
CA VAL A 579 15.23 -5.58 -15.01
C VAL A 579 16.60 -5.87 -14.38
N TYR A 580 16.75 -5.54 -13.11
CA TYR A 580 17.95 -5.80 -12.31
C TYR A 580 17.56 -6.51 -11.02
N TYR A 581 18.12 -7.70 -10.75
CA TYR A 581 17.64 -8.55 -9.67
C TYR A 581 17.84 -7.88 -8.30
N GLY A 582 16.77 -7.81 -7.52
CA GLY A 582 16.76 -7.14 -6.22
C GLY A 582 16.67 -5.61 -6.27
N ASN A 583 16.59 -4.99 -7.45
CA ASN A 583 16.46 -3.53 -7.61
C ASN A 583 15.29 -3.14 -8.53
N LEU A 584 15.34 -3.49 -9.82
CA LEU A 584 14.31 -3.14 -10.81
C LEU A 584 13.58 -4.40 -11.29
N ASP A 585 12.25 -4.42 -11.23
CA ASP A 585 11.41 -5.51 -11.74
C ASP A 585 10.51 -5.06 -12.90
N LEU A 586 9.93 -6.05 -13.58
CA LEU A 586 8.77 -5.88 -14.45
C LEU A 586 7.59 -6.62 -13.80
N ARG A 587 6.55 -5.87 -13.43
CA ARG A 587 5.35 -6.39 -12.77
C ARG A 587 4.09 -5.83 -13.42
N PHE A 588 3.14 -6.72 -13.66
CA PHE A 588 1.81 -6.36 -14.14
C PHE A 588 0.77 -7.28 -13.51
N LYS A 589 -0.42 -6.74 -13.24
CA LYS A 589 -1.55 -7.44 -12.61
C LYS A 589 -2.56 -7.85 -13.66
N ASN A 590 -3.21 -9.00 -13.45
CA ASN A 590 -4.35 -9.41 -14.27
C ASN A 590 -5.66 -8.83 -13.70
N PRO A 591 -6.25 -7.77 -14.29
CA PRO A 591 -7.51 -7.18 -13.80
C PRO A 591 -8.74 -8.02 -14.14
N THR A 592 -8.59 -9.11 -14.91
CA THR A 592 -9.73 -9.83 -15.47
C THR A 592 -10.18 -10.98 -14.57
N LYS A 593 -11.47 -11.35 -14.67
CA LYS A 593 -12.02 -12.57 -14.05
C LYS A 593 -11.66 -13.87 -14.77
N TYR A 594 -10.61 -13.85 -15.59
CA TYR A 594 -10.12 -14.99 -16.39
C TYR A 594 -8.64 -15.22 -16.09
N GLY A 595 -8.15 -16.45 -16.29
CA GLY A 595 -6.72 -16.73 -16.22
C GLY A 595 -5.99 -16.25 -17.46
N VAL A 596 -4.71 -15.92 -17.32
CA VAL A 596 -3.79 -15.57 -18.41
C VAL A 596 -2.67 -16.59 -18.43
N LEU A 597 -2.56 -17.36 -19.51
CA LEU A 597 -1.41 -18.23 -19.79
C LEU A 597 -0.41 -17.45 -20.63
N ILE A 598 0.82 -17.32 -20.12
CA ILE A 598 1.94 -16.70 -20.84
C ILE A 598 2.71 -17.81 -21.57
N ARG A 599 2.91 -17.64 -22.87
CA ARG A 599 3.79 -18.48 -23.70
C ARG A 599 4.95 -17.62 -24.19
N SER A 600 6.18 -18.10 -24.04
CA SER A 600 7.40 -17.38 -24.39
C SER A 600 8.44 -18.31 -25.00
N TYR A 601 9.09 -17.85 -26.07
CA TYR A 601 10.13 -18.62 -26.76
C TYR A 601 11.06 -17.70 -27.56
N VAL A 602 12.24 -18.22 -27.90
CA VAL A 602 13.25 -17.53 -28.70
C VAL A 602 13.52 -18.32 -29.99
N VAL A 603 13.41 -17.64 -31.13
CA VAL A 603 14.08 -18.04 -32.37
C VAL A 603 15.52 -17.52 -32.25
N LYS A 604 16.50 -18.43 -32.23
CA LYS A 604 17.91 -18.04 -32.02
C LYS A 604 18.46 -17.28 -33.22
N SER A 605 19.28 -16.27 -32.91
CA SER A 605 20.10 -15.55 -33.88
C SER A 605 21.21 -16.46 -34.43
N THR A 606 21.64 -16.19 -35.66
CA THR A 606 22.82 -16.82 -36.29
C THR A 606 23.73 -15.72 -36.86
N PRO A 607 25.00 -16.01 -37.23
CA PRO A 607 25.89 -15.00 -37.83
C PRO A 607 25.32 -14.29 -39.08
N SER A 608 24.32 -14.88 -39.74
CA SER A 608 23.61 -14.32 -40.90
C SER A 608 22.14 -13.96 -40.65
N SER A 609 21.62 -14.07 -39.41
CA SER A 609 20.21 -13.75 -39.11
C SER A 609 19.98 -13.20 -37.71
N ALA A 610 19.11 -12.18 -37.62
CA ALA A 610 18.61 -11.69 -36.33
C ALA A 610 17.80 -12.78 -35.62
N GLY A 611 17.93 -12.85 -34.30
CA GLY A 611 17.07 -13.69 -33.45
C GLY A 611 15.79 -12.94 -33.10
N ILE A 612 14.74 -13.68 -32.71
CA ILE A 612 13.44 -13.11 -32.34
C ILE A 612 13.01 -13.66 -30.99
N MET A 613 12.74 -12.76 -30.05
CA MET A 613 12.09 -13.07 -28.77
C MET A 613 10.58 -12.87 -28.95
N HIS A 614 9.76 -13.90 -28.70
CA HIS A 614 8.30 -13.82 -28.80
C HIS A 614 7.62 -14.07 -27.45
N VAL A 615 6.61 -13.27 -27.11
CA VAL A 615 5.72 -13.49 -25.96
C VAL A 615 4.25 -13.40 -26.40
N GLU A 616 3.44 -14.36 -25.98
CA GLU A 616 1.99 -14.41 -26.21
C GLU A 616 1.23 -14.53 -24.89
N LEU A 617 0.13 -13.78 -24.74
CA LEU A 617 -0.82 -13.97 -23.64
C LEU A 617 -2.10 -14.63 -24.17
N TRP A 618 -2.53 -15.69 -23.49
CA TRP A 618 -3.69 -16.50 -23.83
C TRP A 618 -4.74 -16.43 -22.71
N SER A 619 -5.97 -16.03 -23.02
CA SER A 619 -7.05 -15.82 -22.03
C SER A 619 -8.44 -15.86 -22.70
N THR A 620 -9.48 -15.29 -22.06
CA THR A 620 -10.69 -14.80 -22.73
C THR A 620 -10.54 -13.29 -22.95
N LYS A 621 -10.72 -12.82 -24.19
CA LYS A 621 -10.54 -11.40 -24.53
C LYS A 621 -11.61 -10.51 -23.87
N VAL A 622 -11.17 -9.40 -23.28
CA VAL A 622 -12.03 -8.39 -22.61
C VAL A 622 -11.93 -7.03 -23.29
N TRP A 623 -10.74 -6.70 -23.79
CA TRP A 623 -10.38 -5.42 -24.37
C TRP A 623 -9.75 -5.60 -25.75
N ASP A 624 -9.88 -4.56 -26.59
CA ASP A 624 -9.01 -4.30 -27.74
C ASP A 624 -8.12 -3.12 -27.39
N ILE A 625 -6.80 -3.33 -27.31
CA ILE A 625 -5.85 -2.28 -26.93
C ILE A 625 -5.23 -1.65 -28.18
N LYS A 626 -5.20 -0.31 -28.23
CA LYS A 626 -4.38 0.45 -29.18
C LYS A 626 -3.35 1.29 -28.43
N ALA A 627 -2.14 1.41 -29.00
CA ALA A 627 -1.12 2.33 -28.51
C ALA A 627 -1.19 3.68 -29.27
N GLY A 628 -0.74 4.74 -28.63
CA GLY A 628 -0.39 6.02 -29.23
C GLY A 628 0.81 6.63 -28.51
N GLN A 629 1.29 7.77 -29.00
CA GLN A 629 2.39 8.52 -28.37
C GLN A 629 2.31 10.01 -28.71
N SER A 630 2.96 10.86 -27.91
CA SER A 630 3.16 12.28 -28.21
C SER A 630 4.26 12.49 -29.26
N ALA A 631 4.42 13.74 -29.70
CA ALA A 631 5.71 14.19 -30.21
C ALA A 631 6.78 14.11 -29.10
N LYS A 632 8.05 13.95 -29.49
CA LYS A 632 9.18 14.04 -28.55
C LYS A 632 9.32 15.48 -28.05
N ARG A 633 9.53 15.65 -26.74
CA ARG A 633 9.73 16.95 -26.08
C ARG A 633 11.02 16.94 -25.25
N ASN A 634 11.44 18.09 -24.72
CA ASN A 634 12.59 18.22 -23.80
C ASN A 634 13.88 17.54 -24.32
N GLY A 635 14.29 17.86 -25.54
CA GLY A 635 15.46 17.24 -26.18
C GLY A 635 16.77 17.53 -25.43
N ARG A 636 17.64 16.51 -25.31
CA ARG A 636 18.90 16.56 -24.57
C ARG A 636 20.06 16.11 -25.47
N SER A 637 21.07 16.95 -25.62
CA SER A 637 22.26 16.64 -26.43
C SER A 637 23.25 15.77 -25.65
N PRO A 638 23.84 14.73 -26.26
CA PRO A 638 24.88 13.92 -25.63
C PRO A 638 26.24 14.63 -25.60
N GLY A 639 27.01 14.39 -24.55
CA GLY A 639 28.38 14.87 -24.40
C GLY A 639 29.41 13.91 -25.00
N LYS A 640 30.63 13.96 -24.45
CA LYS A 640 31.78 13.20 -24.91
C LYS A 640 32.68 12.80 -23.74
N GLN A 641 32.72 11.50 -23.44
CA GLN A 641 33.48 10.91 -22.36
C GLN A 641 34.72 10.17 -22.88
N TYR A 642 35.76 10.11 -22.06
CA TYR A 642 36.92 9.25 -22.24
C TYR A 642 37.04 8.33 -21.02
N ASP A 643 37.13 7.02 -21.24
CA ASP A 643 37.31 5.99 -20.20
C ASP A 643 38.58 5.21 -20.57
N ASP A 644 39.66 5.38 -19.78
CA ASP A 644 40.96 4.71 -20.01
C ASP A 644 41.14 3.43 -19.18
N THR A 645 40.05 2.90 -18.61
CA THR A 645 40.06 1.61 -17.89
C THR A 645 40.06 0.42 -18.83
N ASP A 646 40.50 -0.73 -18.29
CA ASP A 646 40.42 -2.06 -18.91
C ASP A 646 38.97 -2.56 -19.13
N ARG A 647 37.96 -1.82 -18.64
CA ARG A 647 36.53 -2.16 -18.70
C ARG A 647 35.73 -1.20 -19.57
N CYS A 648 36.38 -0.31 -20.30
CA CYS A 648 35.69 0.57 -21.24
C CYS A 648 35.01 -0.24 -22.36
N VAL A 649 33.75 0.11 -22.63
CA VAL A 649 33.01 -0.34 -23.81
C VAL A 649 32.68 0.91 -24.63
N PRO A 650 33.04 0.99 -25.91
CA PRO A 650 32.77 2.17 -26.73
C PRO A 650 31.26 2.33 -26.94
N GLN A 651 30.79 3.58 -26.96
CA GLN A 651 29.38 3.92 -27.04
C GLN A 651 29.18 5.13 -27.96
N ASP A 652 28.34 4.99 -28.98
CA ASP A 652 27.92 6.11 -29.84
C ASP A 652 27.01 7.09 -29.08
N PRO A 653 27.03 8.40 -29.42
CA PRO A 653 26.19 9.40 -28.77
C PRO A 653 24.69 9.17 -29.02
N ILE A 654 23.88 9.16 -27.95
CA ILE A 654 22.42 8.99 -28.01
C ILE A 654 21.72 10.25 -27.48
N PRO A 655 20.85 10.92 -28.26
CA PRO A 655 20.10 12.08 -27.78
C PRO A 655 18.95 11.66 -26.86
N GLY A 656 18.81 12.37 -25.73
CA GLY A 656 17.70 12.24 -24.80
C GLY A 656 16.48 13.05 -25.21
N PHE A 657 15.31 12.68 -24.69
CA PHE A 657 14.01 13.33 -24.91
C PHE A 657 12.98 12.74 -23.95
N ASP A 658 11.89 13.46 -23.71
CA ASP A 658 10.71 12.93 -23.03
C ASP A 658 9.61 12.63 -24.05
N ILE A 659 8.78 11.63 -23.77
CA ILE A 659 7.65 11.23 -24.62
C ILE A 659 6.51 10.63 -23.79
N ASP A 660 5.29 11.04 -24.10
CA ASP A 660 4.08 10.49 -23.47
C ASP A 660 3.56 9.34 -24.32
N ILE A 661 3.21 8.23 -23.67
CA ILE A 661 2.68 7.01 -24.29
C ILE A 661 1.23 6.81 -23.87
N TYR A 662 0.36 6.61 -24.85
CA TYR A 662 -1.08 6.46 -24.63
C TYR A 662 -1.50 5.00 -24.79
N ARG A 663 -2.25 4.46 -23.82
CA ARG A 663 -2.90 3.15 -23.93
C ARG A 663 -4.42 3.32 -23.98
N TYR A 664 -5.00 3.04 -25.15
CA TYR A 664 -6.44 3.15 -25.40
C TYR A 664 -7.11 1.78 -25.30
N PHE A 665 -8.03 1.62 -24.35
CA PHE A 665 -8.83 0.41 -24.18
C PHE A 665 -10.15 0.59 -24.92
N TYR A 666 -10.45 -0.35 -25.82
CA TYR A 666 -11.73 -0.47 -26.50
C TYR A 666 -12.48 -1.72 -26.02
N LYS A 667 -13.81 -1.66 -26.02
CA LYS A 667 -14.69 -2.79 -25.71
C LYS A 667 -15.94 -2.72 -26.59
N GLY A 668 -16.10 -3.68 -27.50
CA GLY A 668 -17.16 -3.64 -28.51
C GLY A 668 -17.07 -2.40 -29.41
N GLY A 669 -15.86 -2.05 -29.85
CA GLY A 669 -15.60 -0.89 -30.71
C GLY A 669 -15.60 0.49 -30.02
N LYS A 670 -16.14 0.62 -28.80
CA LYS A 670 -16.14 1.89 -28.06
C LYS A 670 -14.91 2.01 -27.16
N LYS A 671 -14.26 3.19 -27.14
CA LYS A 671 -13.17 3.50 -26.19
C LYS A 671 -13.77 3.65 -24.77
N VAL A 672 -13.16 3.01 -23.78
CA VAL A 672 -13.68 2.92 -22.39
C VAL A 672 -12.68 3.30 -21.30
N LYS A 673 -11.37 3.25 -21.59
CA LYS A 673 -10.29 3.75 -20.73
C LYS A 673 -9.21 4.34 -21.62
N THR A 674 -8.61 5.45 -21.20
CA THR A 674 -7.31 5.91 -21.70
C THR A 674 -6.37 5.91 -20.50
N GLU A 675 -5.16 5.43 -20.68
CA GLU A 675 -4.05 5.66 -19.76
C GLU A 675 -2.98 6.47 -20.49
N THR A 676 -2.21 7.24 -19.73
CA THR A 676 -1.03 7.97 -20.19
C THR A 676 0.11 7.64 -19.25
N ASP A 677 1.28 7.40 -19.81
CA ASP A 677 2.56 7.23 -19.12
C ASP A 677 3.62 8.11 -19.79
N THR A 678 4.73 8.42 -19.12
CA THR A 678 5.76 9.33 -19.64
C THR A 678 7.15 8.73 -19.48
N ALA A 679 7.76 8.33 -20.61
CA ALA A 679 9.14 7.87 -20.63
C ALA A 679 10.09 9.07 -20.76
N ASN A 680 11.03 9.18 -19.82
CA ASN A 680 11.99 10.28 -19.75
C ASN A 680 13.40 9.75 -20.05
N TYR A 681 13.94 10.04 -21.24
CA TYR A 681 15.25 9.56 -21.66
C TYR A 681 16.33 10.62 -21.47
N GLN A 682 17.36 10.26 -20.71
CA GLN A 682 18.63 10.99 -20.64
C GLN A 682 19.36 10.86 -21.99
N ALA A 683 20.28 11.79 -22.25
CA ALA A 683 21.26 11.62 -23.31
C ALA A 683 22.37 10.68 -22.82
N ALA A 684 22.97 9.90 -23.73
CA ALA A 684 24.12 9.06 -23.43
C ALA A 684 25.33 9.56 -24.20
N ASP A 685 26.41 9.87 -23.48
CA ASP A 685 27.64 10.43 -24.05
C ASP A 685 28.31 9.49 -25.06
N HIS A 686 29.02 10.09 -26.01
CA HIS A 686 29.98 9.39 -26.86
C HIS A 686 31.17 8.93 -25.99
N VAL A 687 31.23 7.66 -25.64
CA VAL A 687 32.33 7.08 -24.83
C VAL A 687 33.43 6.58 -25.76
N ILE A 688 34.60 7.22 -25.68
CA ILE A 688 35.81 6.82 -26.38
C ILE A 688 36.74 6.10 -25.42
N CYS A 689 37.11 4.86 -25.73
CA CYS A 689 38.06 4.11 -24.92
C CYS A 689 39.49 4.59 -25.10
N GLY A 690 40.19 4.79 -23.97
CA GLY A 690 41.54 5.33 -23.92
C GLY A 690 41.59 6.76 -23.39
N LYS A 691 42.82 7.27 -23.23
CA LYS A 691 43.08 8.54 -22.55
C LYS A 691 42.54 9.74 -23.32
N LYS A 692 41.89 10.66 -22.60
CA LYS A 692 41.54 11.99 -23.12
C LYS A 692 42.81 12.64 -23.71
N PRO A 693 42.78 13.08 -24.99
CA PRO A 693 43.89 13.83 -25.57
C PRO A 693 44.21 15.04 -24.70
N LYS A 694 45.51 15.34 -24.57
CA LYS A 694 45.91 16.67 -24.11
C LYS A 694 45.48 17.66 -25.18
N THR A 695 44.81 18.73 -24.78
CA THR A 695 44.67 19.91 -25.62
C THR A 695 46.04 20.58 -25.73
N ASP A 696 46.47 20.85 -26.95
CA ASP A 696 47.65 21.66 -27.27
C ASP A 696 47.41 23.15 -26.95
#